data_AF-W4RW11-F1
#
_entry.id   AF-W4RW11-F1
#
_cell.length_a   1.000
_cell.length_b   1.000
_cell.length_c   1.000
_cell.angle_alpha   90.00
_cell.angle_beta   90.00
_cell.angle_gamma   90.00
#
_symmetry.space_group_name_H-M   'P 1'
#
loop_
_entity.id
_entity.type
_entity.pdbx_description
1 polymer ?
#
loop_
_entity_poly.entity_id
_entity_poly.type
_entity_poly.pdbx_seq_one_letter_code
_entity_poly.pdbx_strand_id
1 'polypeptide(L)'
;MNNASTGPDPRDADRNKQFIDDANDRAFDPIYSSKSSDYALEVGGSNIELSPEDQTVKYSHTSQQSSGSPTQPLGENSLRSSRSLGLGKLSDAEAKTTTFNLEADANTGQQQRLQTKLGDSKLSIETSTSAGQRMRYALTLPGADQPAEAATRVNPLQPESLPIGARAAMDAQTYTQRDASASLHNLTMQSEITEASGRSYLIERVDERHVRVVTGPNAAIEAVNAVGVKVGPAQALLGRADALGQSRVESAQFDLADPRALAAMGDFVREGKIAPGVPGVDELQTVERISFSSQQRLQLELGPLSADLAGNRNQGSQVRISTPGQDGYTVVQQLQYGGNVPLTIVRQYDGNDTERVQERSYRFEIDGDVAAPGLLQRLGGRNEASEEKAIAQNLNSALSGDMAGTGAIASGQKTTLAFSEAQMQALMQQTQASVEAGRIGGSSLTALVGDRNAAPQSPERFAITMARNVGGEPYPFVERLQRIADGADGAYDGRLQRIDAEALPRQPAAATAAADPRNPASPDHALLSQCTAAVEQLEAARGRVPDADSERLAAGALVAAREHGLQRVDHVVLGRDPAQGFVVQGALDSPAHLRGPFDAQAAQQTPVDHSLQRAQAVGAEQDRNAAAQEQAQQQDVQRQAPAR
;
A
#
# COMPACT_ATOMS: atom_id res chain seq x y z
N MET A 1 16.78 -41.51 -0.56
CA MET A 1 17.19 -40.75 0.64
C MET A 1 16.53 -39.39 0.54
N ASN A 2 15.72 -39.07 1.54
CA ASN A 2 14.74 -37.99 1.55
C ASN A 2 15.42 -36.62 1.51
N ASN A 3 15.24 -35.86 0.42
CA ASN A 3 15.36 -34.41 0.45
C ASN A 3 13.98 -33.87 0.84
N ALA A 4 13.76 -33.74 2.15
CA ALA A 4 12.66 -32.95 2.65
C ALA A 4 12.95 -31.48 2.31
N SER A 5 12.23 -30.97 1.30
CA SER A 5 12.05 -29.55 1.09
C SER A 5 11.51 -28.95 2.39
N THR A 6 12.33 -28.23 3.13
CA THR A 6 11.85 -27.30 4.16
C THR A 6 11.32 -26.07 3.44
N GLY A 7 10.17 -26.21 2.78
CA GLY A 7 9.31 -25.07 2.51
C GLY A 7 8.85 -24.45 3.84
N PRO A 8 8.39 -23.19 3.84
CA PRO A 8 7.85 -22.56 5.04
C PRO A 8 6.79 -23.47 5.68
N ASP A 9 6.75 -23.51 7.01
CA ASP A 9 5.73 -24.27 7.76
C ASP A 9 4.35 -23.85 7.23
N PRO A 10 3.45 -24.78 6.84
CA PRO A 10 2.11 -24.43 6.39
C PRO A 10 1.31 -23.60 7.41
N ARG A 11 1.72 -23.59 8.69
CA ARG A 11 1.18 -22.71 9.74
C ARG A 11 1.69 -21.26 9.69
N ASP A 12 2.68 -20.95 8.86
CA ASP A 12 3.28 -19.62 8.67
C ASP A 12 2.80 -18.93 7.36
N ALA A 13 2.02 -19.63 6.54
CA ALA A 13 1.43 -19.05 5.33
C ALA A 13 0.19 -18.20 5.65
N ASP A 14 0.12 -16.98 5.09
CA ASP A 14 -1.08 -16.16 5.08
C ASP A 14 -2.15 -16.80 4.19
N ARG A 15 -3.23 -17.28 4.83
CA ARG A 15 -4.31 -18.05 4.19
C ARG A 15 -5.00 -17.30 3.06
N ASN A 16 -5.03 -15.96 3.14
CA ASN A 16 -5.72 -15.12 2.16
C ASN A 16 -4.80 -14.58 1.07
N LYS A 17 -3.48 -14.77 1.21
CA LYS A 17 -2.50 -14.19 0.29
C LYS A 17 -2.79 -14.57 -1.17
N GLN A 18 -3.00 -15.85 -1.43
CA GLN A 18 -3.26 -16.33 -2.80
C GLN A 18 -4.49 -15.67 -3.42
N PHE A 19 -5.60 -15.52 -2.69
CA PHE A 19 -6.80 -14.88 -3.21
C PHE A 19 -6.59 -13.38 -3.49
N ILE A 20 -5.79 -12.72 -2.65
CA ILE A 20 -5.45 -11.30 -2.82
C ILE A 20 -4.51 -11.12 -4.01
N ASP A 21 -3.49 -11.96 -4.13
CA ASP A 21 -2.58 -11.98 -5.28
C ASP A 21 -3.36 -12.26 -6.57
N ASP A 22 -4.23 -13.27 -6.59
CA ASP A 22 -5.09 -13.58 -7.74
C ASP A 22 -5.99 -12.38 -8.09
N ALA A 23 -6.56 -11.69 -7.09
CA ALA A 23 -7.36 -10.50 -7.31
C ALA A 23 -6.55 -9.31 -7.85
N ASN A 24 -5.29 -9.15 -7.45
CA ASN A 24 -4.42 -8.07 -7.92
C ASN A 24 -3.84 -8.37 -9.31
N ASP A 25 -3.48 -9.62 -9.56
CA ASP A 25 -2.66 -10.01 -10.71
C ASP A 25 -3.47 -10.55 -11.88
N ARG A 26 -4.63 -11.18 -11.62
CA ARG A 26 -5.49 -11.73 -12.66
C ARG A 26 -6.64 -10.80 -13.03
N ALA A 27 -7.08 -9.93 -12.11
CA ALA A 27 -8.25 -9.08 -12.36
C ALA A 27 -7.88 -7.77 -13.06
N PHE A 28 -8.30 -7.62 -14.32
CA PHE A 28 -8.05 -6.42 -15.11
C PHE A 28 -8.84 -5.22 -14.59
N ASP A 29 -8.15 -4.08 -14.41
CA ASP A 29 -8.82 -2.80 -14.21
C ASP A 29 -9.07 -2.10 -15.56
N PRO A 30 -10.34 -1.96 -16.00
CA PRO A 30 -10.66 -1.40 -17.30
C PRO A 30 -10.79 0.13 -17.29
N ILE A 31 -10.60 0.78 -16.14
CA ILE A 31 -10.64 2.24 -16.00
C ILE A 31 -9.32 2.84 -16.55
N TYR A 32 -9.43 3.90 -17.38
CA TYR A 32 -8.29 4.64 -17.94
C TYR A 32 -8.06 6.00 -17.24
N SER A 33 -8.89 6.38 -16.27
CA SER A 33 -8.69 7.64 -15.55
C SER A 33 -7.33 7.68 -14.86
N SER A 34 -6.50 8.65 -15.26
CA SER A 34 -5.19 8.87 -14.63
C SER A 34 -5.36 9.14 -13.14
N LYS A 35 -4.39 8.65 -12.36
CA LYS A 35 -4.28 8.90 -10.92
C LYS A 35 -3.26 10.01 -10.61
N SER A 36 -2.41 10.33 -11.58
CA SER A 36 -1.27 11.23 -11.45
C SER A 36 -1.58 12.65 -11.88
N SER A 37 -0.70 13.58 -11.49
CA SER A 37 -0.71 14.93 -12.04
C SER A 37 0.01 14.98 -13.38
N ASP A 38 -0.61 15.65 -14.35
CA ASP A 38 -0.13 15.74 -15.72
C ASP A 38 0.22 17.19 -16.08
N TYR A 39 1.32 17.39 -16.80
CA TYR A 39 1.78 18.71 -17.25
C TYR A 39 1.98 18.70 -18.75
N ALA A 40 1.38 19.64 -19.48
CA ALA A 40 1.43 19.64 -20.93
C ALA A 40 1.81 20.99 -21.55
N LEU A 41 2.39 20.90 -22.75
CA LEU A 41 2.78 22.02 -23.58
C LEU A 41 2.29 21.80 -25.02
N GLU A 42 1.51 22.76 -25.51
CA GLU A 42 1.04 22.78 -26.90
C GLU A 42 2.03 23.51 -27.81
N VAL A 43 2.44 22.85 -28.90
CA VAL A 43 3.33 23.39 -29.93
C VAL A 43 2.80 23.02 -31.32
N GLY A 44 2.27 24.00 -32.06
CA GLY A 44 1.90 23.83 -33.47
C GLY A 44 0.83 22.77 -33.74
N GLY A 45 -0.19 22.65 -32.88
CA GLY A 45 -1.27 21.66 -32.98
C GLY A 45 -0.91 20.25 -32.48
N SER A 46 0.27 20.12 -31.86
CA SER A 46 0.70 18.91 -31.16
C SER A 46 0.88 19.24 -29.67
N ASN A 47 0.62 18.27 -28.80
CA ASN A 47 0.76 18.41 -27.36
C ASN A 47 1.77 17.40 -26.83
N ILE A 48 2.63 17.84 -25.91
CA ILE A 48 3.56 16.97 -25.18
C ILE A 48 3.15 17.04 -23.72
N GLU A 49 2.83 15.88 -23.15
CA GLU A 49 2.35 15.72 -21.77
C GLU A 49 3.34 14.85 -20.99
N LEU A 50 3.59 15.24 -19.75
CA LEU A 50 4.49 14.58 -18.81
C LEU A 50 3.69 14.21 -17.57
N SER A 51 3.75 12.94 -17.16
CA SER A 51 3.20 12.47 -15.89
C SER A 51 4.37 11.99 -15.02
N PRO A 52 4.88 12.84 -14.10
CA PRO A 52 6.09 12.53 -13.34
C PRO A 52 5.96 11.28 -12.46
N GLU A 53 4.78 11.06 -11.88
CA GLU A 53 4.48 9.93 -11.00
C GLU A 53 4.52 8.60 -11.75
N ASP A 54 4.00 8.56 -12.98
CA ASP A 54 3.99 7.37 -13.83
C ASP A 54 5.28 7.23 -14.67
N GLN A 55 6.18 8.24 -14.62
CA GLN A 55 7.37 8.36 -15.46
C GLN A 55 7.06 8.18 -16.96
N THR A 56 5.95 8.78 -17.40
CA THR A 56 5.45 8.70 -18.77
C THR A 56 5.62 10.03 -19.50
N VAL A 57 5.85 9.91 -20.81
CA VAL A 57 5.80 11.02 -21.76
C VAL A 57 4.79 10.65 -22.84
N LYS A 58 3.84 11.55 -23.08
CA LYS A 58 2.79 11.36 -24.08
C LYS A 58 2.83 12.46 -25.12
N TYR A 59 2.79 12.05 -26.38
CA TYR A 59 2.70 12.93 -27.53
C TYR A 59 1.30 12.79 -28.14
N SER A 60 0.64 13.90 -28.43
CA SER A 60 -0.63 13.87 -29.16
C SER A 60 -0.67 14.91 -30.27
N HIS A 61 -1.50 14.64 -31.28
CA HIS A 61 -1.71 15.51 -32.42
C HIS A 61 -3.18 15.57 -32.76
N THR A 62 -3.70 16.79 -32.89
CA THR A 62 -5.12 17.05 -33.18
C THR A 62 -5.25 17.83 -34.48
N SER A 63 -6.06 17.31 -35.40
CA SER A 63 -6.44 17.99 -36.64
C SER A 63 -7.92 18.39 -36.57
N GLN A 64 -8.23 19.62 -36.94
CA GLN A 64 -9.60 20.15 -36.95
C GLN A 64 -9.93 20.77 -38.30
N GLN A 65 -11.11 20.43 -38.83
CA GLN A 65 -11.70 21.07 -40.01
C GLN A 65 -13.03 21.70 -39.64
N SER A 66 -13.13 23.02 -39.76
CA SER A 66 -14.31 23.79 -39.37
C SER A 66 -15.09 24.33 -40.58
N SER A 67 -16.40 24.46 -40.40
CA SER A 67 -17.32 25.12 -41.34
C SER A 67 -18.35 25.97 -40.57
N GLY A 68 -18.76 27.10 -41.15
CA GLY A 68 -19.68 28.03 -40.49
C GLY A 68 -18.98 29.05 -39.58
N SER A 69 -19.75 29.70 -38.69
CA SER A 69 -19.24 30.72 -37.77
C SER A 69 -19.92 30.60 -36.41
N PRO A 70 -19.18 30.74 -35.28
CA PRO A 70 -19.76 30.63 -33.94
C PRO A 70 -20.90 31.61 -33.67
N THR A 71 -20.92 32.74 -34.38
CA THR A 71 -21.87 33.84 -34.16
C THR A 71 -23.12 33.77 -35.03
N GLN A 72 -23.21 32.77 -35.92
CA GLN A 72 -24.38 32.56 -36.78
C GLN A 72 -25.45 31.68 -36.10
N PRO A 73 -26.72 31.70 -36.56
CA PRO A 73 -27.82 30.97 -35.93
C PRO A 73 -27.60 29.45 -35.82
N LEU A 74 -26.82 28.87 -36.75
CA LEU A 74 -26.49 27.44 -36.79
C LEU A 74 -25.17 27.10 -36.08
N GLY A 75 -24.40 28.11 -35.64
CA GLY A 75 -23.08 27.97 -35.02
C GLY A 75 -21.96 27.57 -36.00
N GLU A 76 -20.79 27.30 -35.43
CA GLU A 76 -19.67 26.63 -36.12
C GLU A 76 -19.81 25.12 -35.91
N ASN A 77 -19.63 24.35 -36.98
CA ASN A 77 -19.53 22.90 -36.92
C ASN A 77 -18.13 22.47 -37.35
N SER A 78 -17.50 21.60 -36.58
CA SER A 78 -16.14 21.15 -36.84
C SER A 78 -16.00 19.64 -36.70
N LEU A 79 -15.21 19.06 -37.59
CA LEU A 79 -14.74 17.68 -37.50
C LEU A 79 -13.36 17.70 -36.83
N ARG A 80 -13.22 17.02 -35.70
CA ARG A 80 -11.96 16.86 -34.97
C ARG A 80 -11.49 15.41 -35.04
N SER A 81 -10.21 15.22 -35.32
CA SER A 81 -9.54 13.93 -35.21
C SER A 81 -8.30 14.08 -34.35
N SER A 82 -8.18 13.26 -33.31
CA SER A 82 -7.04 13.25 -32.40
C SER A 82 -6.35 11.91 -32.41
N ARG A 83 -5.03 11.90 -32.24
CA ARG A 83 -4.20 10.72 -32.05
C ARG A 83 -3.18 10.99 -30.96
N SER A 84 -2.95 10.03 -30.08
CA SER A 84 -1.90 10.11 -29.06
C SER A 84 -1.12 8.82 -28.91
N LEU A 85 0.13 8.96 -28.46
CA LEU A 85 1.06 7.90 -28.14
C LEU A 85 1.80 8.26 -26.85
N GLY A 86 1.62 7.46 -25.81
CA GLY A 86 2.30 7.55 -24.52
C GLY A 86 3.31 6.43 -24.34
N LEU A 87 4.45 6.75 -23.75
CA LEU A 87 5.51 5.80 -23.42
C LEU A 87 5.99 6.05 -21.98
N GLY A 88 6.21 4.99 -21.22
CA GLY A 88 6.75 5.07 -19.87
C GLY A 88 7.67 3.91 -19.53
N LYS A 89 8.58 4.16 -18.57
CA LYS A 89 9.45 3.14 -17.99
C LYS A 89 9.51 3.36 -16.48
N LEU A 90 9.14 2.36 -15.70
CA LEU A 90 9.20 2.38 -14.24
C LEU A 90 10.09 1.22 -13.76
N SER A 91 11.08 1.53 -12.92
CA SER A 91 11.97 0.54 -12.31
C SER A 91 11.64 0.43 -10.82
N ASP A 92 11.41 -0.79 -10.35
CA ASP A 92 11.14 -1.10 -8.94
C ASP A 92 12.33 -1.90 -8.39
N ALA A 93 13.11 -1.28 -7.51
CA ALA A 93 14.29 -1.87 -6.91
C ALA A 93 13.95 -2.93 -5.85
N GLU A 94 12.83 -2.80 -5.15
CA GLU A 94 12.39 -3.71 -4.09
C GLU A 94 11.82 -4.99 -4.71
N ALA A 95 10.88 -4.85 -5.65
CA ALA A 95 10.33 -5.96 -6.42
C ALA A 95 11.35 -6.52 -7.43
N LYS A 96 12.44 -5.79 -7.70
CA LYS A 96 13.45 -6.09 -8.72
C LYS A 96 12.81 -6.31 -10.08
N THR A 97 12.00 -5.35 -10.52
CA THR A 97 11.33 -5.42 -11.84
C THR A 97 11.46 -4.10 -12.60
N THR A 98 11.25 -4.17 -13.91
CA THR A 98 11.13 -2.99 -14.78
C THR A 98 9.88 -3.12 -15.63
N THR A 99 9.00 -2.12 -15.56
CA THR A 99 7.75 -2.06 -16.33
C THR A 99 7.85 -1.03 -17.45
N PHE A 100 7.53 -1.44 -18.67
CA PHE A 100 7.42 -0.59 -19.85
C PHE A 100 5.95 -0.40 -20.22
N ASN A 101 5.52 0.85 -20.32
CA ASN A 101 4.14 1.20 -20.64
C ASN A 101 4.07 1.83 -22.03
N LEU A 102 3.06 1.44 -22.78
CA LEU A 102 2.69 2.02 -24.07
C LEU A 102 1.18 2.29 -24.05
N GLU A 103 0.80 3.51 -24.36
CA GLU A 103 -0.60 3.91 -24.50
C GLU A 103 -0.81 4.51 -25.89
N ALA A 104 -1.89 4.15 -26.55
CA ALA A 104 -2.29 4.79 -27.79
C ALA A 104 -3.78 5.06 -27.79
N ASP A 105 -4.16 6.21 -28.31
CA ASP A 105 -5.56 6.62 -28.47
C ASP A 105 -5.73 7.25 -29.85
N ALA A 106 -6.84 6.94 -30.51
CA ALA A 106 -7.28 7.64 -31.71
C ALA A 106 -8.79 7.82 -31.69
N ASN A 107 -9.25 9.05 -31.90
CA ASN A 107 -10.67 9.37 -31.96
C ASN A 107 -11.01 10.32 -33.11
N THR A 108 -12.28 10.33 -33.47
CA THR A 108 -12.84 11.29 -34.40
C THR A 108 -14.25 11.65 -33.96
N GLY A 109 -14.56 12.94 -33.99
CA GLY A 109 -15.82 13.46 -33.51
C GLY A 109 -16.28 14.72 -34.21
N GLN A 110 -17.56 15.01 -34.05
CA GLN A 110 -18.16 16.27 -34.45
C GLN A 110 -18.30 17.18 -33.23
N GLN A 111 -18.09 18.46 -33.46
CA GLN A 111 -18.24 19.48 -32.44
C GLN A 111 -19.01 20.67 -33.00
N GLN A 112 -19.99 21.12 -32.22
CA GLN A 112 -20.77 22.30 -32.48
C GLN A 112 -20.46 23.39 -31.46
N ARG A 113 -20.23 24.61 -31.94
CA ARG A 113 -19.97 25.78 -31.09
C ARG A 113 -20.91 26.91 -31.43
N LEU A 114 -21.56 27.46 -30.41
CA LEU A 114 -22.48 28.59 -30.52
C LEU A 114 -22.05 29.71 -29.57
N GLN A 115 -22.01 30.94 -30.07
CA GLN A 115 -21.73 32.15 -29.31
C GLN A 115 -22.84 33.18 -29.51
N THR A 116 -23.45 33.62 -28.41
CA THR A 116 -24.50 34.64 -28.43
C THR A 116 -24.31 35.68 -27.34
N LYS A 117 -25.01 36.80 -27.45
CA LYS A 117 -25.06 37.83 -26.40
C LYS A 117 -26.24 37.54 -25.46
N LEU A 118 -25.99 37.60 -24.17
CA LEU A 118 -26.98 37.54 -23.11
C LEU A 118 -26.82 38.79 -22.24
N GLY A 119 -27.65 39.81 -22.49
CA GLY A 119 -27.43 41.16 -21.96
C GLY A 119 -26.10 41.75 -22.48
N ASP A 120 -25.30 42.29 -21.57
CA ASP A 120 -23.95 42.81 -21.86
C ASP A 120 -22.86 41.70 -21.88
N SER A 121 -23.25 40.45 -21.62
CA SER A 121 -22.32 39.32 -21.52
C SER A 121 -22.35 38.42 -22.76
N LYS A 122 -21.25 37.70 -22.98
CA LYS A 122 -21.13 36.69 -24.03
C LYS A 122 -21.36 35.30 -23.43
N LEU A 123 -22.29 34.55 -24.01
CA LEU A 123 -22.51 33.13 -23.73
C LEU A 123 -21.86 32.31 -24.85
N SER A 124 -20.99 31.37 -24.50
CA SER A 124 -20.43 30.39 -25.44
C SER A 124 -20.81 28.99 -24.97
N ILE A 125 -21.43 28.21 -25.84
CA ILE A 125 -21.78 26.81 -25.62
C ILE A 125 -21.02 25.98 -26.65
N GLU A 126 -20.44 24.87 -26.21
CA GLU A 126 -19.75 23.91 -27.05
C GLU A 126 -20.22 22.51 -26.67
N THR A 127 -20.56 21.72 -27.67
CA THR A 127 -20.92 20.31 -27.49
C THR A 127 -20.15 19.47 -28.49
N SER A 128 -19.70 18.30 -28.08
CA SER A 128 -19.04 17.34 -28.96
C SER A 128 -19.53 15.93 -28.73
N THR A 129 -19.44 15.13 -29.79
CA THR A 129 -19.61 13.69 -29.72
C THR A 129 -18.53 13.06 -30.59
N SER A 130 -17.75 12.17 -29.99
CA SER A 130 -16.66 11.47 -30.66
C SER A 130 -16.76 9.97 -30.43
N ALA A 131 -16.17 9.21 -31.36
CA ALA A 131 -15.94 7.79 -31.20
C ALA A 131 -14.45 7.52 -31.39
N GLY A 132 -13.90 6.61 -30.60
CA GLY A 132 -12.47 6.34 -30.60
C GLY A 132 -12.13 4.90 -30.26
N GLN A 133 -10.85 4.61 -30.38
CA GLN A 133 -10.22 3.38 -29.94
C GLN A 133 -9.00 3.74 -29.11
N ARG A 134 -8.81 3.02 -28.01
CA ARG A 134 -7.65 3.16 -27.13
C ARG A 134 -7.06 1.81 -26.81
N MET A 135 -5.75 1.79 -26.59
CA MET A 135 -5.04 0.61 -26.13
C MET A 135 -4.01 0.98 -25.06
N ARG A 136 -3.86 0.09 -24.08
CA ARG A 136 -2.79 0.12 -23.09
C ARG A 136 -2.03 -1.20 -23.16
N TYR A 137 -0.71 -1.11 -23.21
CA TYR A 137 0.20 -2.24 -23.11
C TYR A 137 1.18 -1.99 -21.98
N ALA A 138 1.32 -2.97 -21.09
CA ALA A 138 2.29 -2.96 -20.00
C ALA A 138 3.11 -4.26 -20.05
N LEU A 139 4.44 -4.13 -20.11
CA LEU A 139 5.39 -5.24 -20.05
C LEU A 139 6.26 -5.10 -18.82
N THR A 140 6.10 -6.01 -17.86
CA THR A 140 6.94 -6.11 -16.68
C THR A 140 7.97 -7.21 -16.88
N LEU A 141 9.25 -6.84 -16.79
CA LEU A 141 10.39 -7.75 -16.90
C LEU A 141 11.05 -7.94 -15.52
N PRO A 142 11.55 -9.15 -15.22
CA PRO A 142 12.37 -9.38 -14.04
C PRO A 142 13.70 -8.65 -14.16
N GLY A 143 14.21 -8.13 -13.05
CA GLY A 143 15.41 -7.28 -12.97
C GLY A 143 15.07 -5.80 -12.88
N ALA A 144 15.74 -5.09 -11.97
CA ALA A 144 15.71 -3.63 -11.91
C ALA A 144 16.51 -3.03 -13.09
N ASP A 145 16.09 -1.86 -13.53
CA ASP A 145 16.77 -1.02 -14.52
C ASP A 145 17.00 -1.66 -15.90
N GLN A 146 16.10 -2.54 -16.34
CA GLN A 146 16.22 -3.18 -17.65
C GLN A 146 16.28 -2.15 -18.80
N PRO A 147 17.12 -2.38 -19.82
CA PRO A 147 17.23 -1.48 -20.96
C PRO A 147 16.02 -1.62 -21.90
N ALA A 148 15.69 -0.57 -22.66
CA ALA A 148 14.54 -0.57 -23.54
C ALA A 148 14.61 -1.66 -24.64
N GLU A 149 15.82 -2.03 -25.06
CA GLU A 149 16.08 -3.09 -26.02
C GLU A 149 15.61 -4.47 -25.52
N ALA A 150 15.56 -4.69 -24.20
CA ALA A 150 15.05 -5.93 -23.62
C ALA A 150 13.56 -6.12 -23.94
N ALA A 151 12.78 -5.04 -23.88
CA ALA A 151 11.35 -5.06 -24.18
C ALA A 151 11.07 -5.45 -25.65
N THR A 152 11.92 -5.03 -26.59
CA THR A 152 11.73 -5.31 -28.02
C THR A 152 11.88 -6.78 -28.41
N ARG A 153 12.45 -7.60 -27.53
CA ARG A 153 12.66 -9.04 -27.76
C ARG A 153 11.49 -9.90 -27.29
N VAL A 154 10.56 -9.32 -26.55
CA VAL A 154 9.41 -10.04 -26.01
C VAL A 154 8.22 -9.85 -26.94
N ASN A 155 7.62 -10.96 -27.35
CA ASN A 155 6.38 -10.99 -28.07
C ASN A 155 5.30 -11.66 -27.19
N PRO A 156 4.34 -10.90 -26.65
CA PRO A 156 3.35 -11.46 -25.73
C PRO A 156 2.42 -12.50 -26.39
N LEU A 157 2.37 -12.56 -27.72
CA LEU A 157 1.60 -13.60 -28.43
C LEU A 157 2.41 -14.88 -28.67
N GLN A 158 3.69 -14.89 -28.30
CA GLN A 158 4.61 -16.03 -28.38
C GLN A 158 5.17 -16.30 -26.97
N PRO A 159 4.53 -17.18 -26.19
CA PRO A 159 4.88 -17.39 -24.78
C PRO A 159 6.35 -17.76 -24.53
N GLU A 160 6.98 -18.46 -25.47
CA GLU A 160 8.38 -18.85 -25.42
C GLU A 160 9.34 -17.65 -25.43
N SER A 161 8.92 -16.49 -25.93
CA SER A 161 9.72 -15.27 -25.94
C SER A 161 9.77 -14.56 -24.58
N LEU A 162 8.85 -14.88 -23.66
CA LEU A 162 8.82 -14.28 -22.33
C LEU A 162 9.88 -14.91 -21.43
N PRO A 163 10.77 -14.11 -20.81
CA PRO A 163 11.60 -14.56 -19.69
C PRO A 163 10.74 -15.07 -18.52
N ILE A 164 11.28 -15.98 -17.70
CA ILE A 164 10.60 -16.45 -16.47
C ILE A 164 10.36 -15.26 -15.53
N GLY A 165 9.13 -15.12 -15.04
CA GLY A 165 8.68 -13.99 -14.24
C GLY A 165 8.26 -12.76 -15.05
N ALA A 166 8.40 -12.77 -16.38
CA ALA A 166 7.90 -11.69 -17.21
C ALA A 166 6.37 -11.76 -17.35
N ARG A 167 5.75 -10.59 -17.36
CA ARG A 167 4.30 -10.41 -17.47
C ARG A 167 4.00 -9.35 -18.51
N ALA A 168 3.07 -9.64 -19.41
CA ALA A 168 2.59 -8.72 -20.42
C ALA A 168 1.08 -8.60 -20.35
N ALA A 169 0.57 -7.37 -20.21
CA ALA A 169 -0.83 -7.05 -20.15
C ALA A 169 -1.20 -6.11 -21.31
N MET A 170 -2.26 -6.46 -22.03
CA MET A 170 -2.83 -5.69 -23.13
C MET A 170 -4.30 -5.44 -22.84
N ASP A 171 -4.72 -4.20 -23.01
CA ASP A 171 -6.12 -3.81 -22.96
C ASP A 171 -6.44 -2.98 -24.19
N ALA A 172 -7.53 -3.31 -24.87
CA ALA A 172 -8.00 -2.56 -26.04
C ALA A 172 -9.50 -2.32 -25.93
N GLN A 173 -9.90 -1.06 -26.09
CA GLN A 173 -11.27 -0.59 -25.94
C GLN A 173 -11.69 0.27 -27.13
N THR A 174 -12.94 0.15 -27.52
CA THR A 174 -13.65 1.17 -28.31
C THR A 174 -14.50 2.00 -27.36
N TYR A 175 -14.67 3.29 -27.66
CA TYR A 175 -15.44 4.18 -26.80
C TYR A 175 -16.24 5.21 -27.58
N THR A 176 -17.27 5.74 -26.93
CA THR A 176 -18.01 6.93 -27.33
C THR A 176 -17.89 7.98 -26.25
N GLN A 177 -17.52 9.20 -26.62
CA GLN A 177 -17.37 10.32 -25.70
C GLN A 177 -18.33 11.45 -26.07
N ARG A 178 -18.93 12.06 -25.05
CA ARG A 178 -19.84 13.21 -25.17
C ARG A 178 -19.36 14.30 -24.24
N ASP A 179 -19.15 15.49 -24.80
CA ASP A 179 -18.70 16.65 -24.04
C ASP A 179 -19.67 17.80 -24.19
N ALA A 180 -19.84 18.55 -23.11
CA ALA A 180 -20.59 19.79 -23.09
C ALA A 180 -19.82 20.80 -22.22
N SER A 181 -19.58 21.98 -22.77
CA SER A 181 -19.07 23.12 -22.00
C SER A 181 -19.90 24.36 -22.24
N ALA A 182 -20.00 25.19 -21.20
CA ALA A 182 -20.71 26.45 -21.25
C ALA A 182 -19.90 27.52 -20.51
N SER A 183 -19.75 28.69 -21.11
CA SER A 183 -19.09 29.83 -20.49
C SER A 183 -19.91 31.10 -20.62
N LEU A 184 -20.05 31.81 -19.51
CA LEU A 184 -20.76 33.09 -19.41
C LEU A 184 -19.93 34.04 -18.54
N HIS A 185 -19.58 35.19 -19.09
CA HIS A 185 -18.64 36.12 -18.44
C HIS A 185 -17.32 35.41 -18.11
N ASN A 186 -16.91 35.39 -16.85
CA ASN A 186 -15.72 34.67 -16.39
C ASN A 186 -16.04 33.26 -15.87
N LEU A 187 -17.30 32.82 -15.85
CA LEU A 187 -17.69 31.50 -15.36
C LEU A 187 -17.63 30.48 -16.50
N THR A 188 -17.08 29.30 -16.24
CA THR A 188 -17.06 28.18 -17.18
C THR A 188 -17.45 26.88 -16.48
N MET A 189 -18.14 26.01 -17.20
CA MET A 189 -18.57 24.68 -16.75
C MET A 189 -18.24 23.66 -17.84
N GLN A 190 -17.85 22.46 -17.44
CA GLN A 190 -17.53 21.35 -18.32
C GLN A 190 -18.15 20.05 -17.77
N SER A 191 -18.69 19.24 -18.67
CA SER A 191 -19.14 17.88 -18.43
C SER A 191 -18.68 17.00 -19.59
N GLU A 192 -18.07 15.88 -19.28
CA GLU A 192 -17.56 14.88 -20.22
C GLU A 192 -17.97 13.51 -19.72
N ILE A 193 -18.47 12.66 -20.62
CA ILE A 193 -18.84 11.27 -20.33
C ILE A 193 -18.27 10.39 -21.44
N THR A 194 -17.50 9.37 -21.04
CA THR A 194 -16.90 8.38 -21.93
C THR A 194 -17.41 6.99 -21.56
N GLU A 195 -18.04 6.33 -22.52
CA GLU A 195 -18.51 4.95 -22.40
C GLU A 195 -17.62 4.06 -23.26
N ALA A 196 -16.94 3.08 -22.65
CA ALA A 196 -15.96 2.22 -23.29
C ALA A 196 -16.30 0.73 -23.12
N SER A 197 -15.97 -0.07 -24.13
CA SER A 197 -16.06 -1.53 -24.08
C SER A 197 -14.90 -2.16 -24.83
N GLY A 198 -14.38 -3.26 -24.31
CA GLY A 198 -13.16 -3.83 -24.84
C GLY A 198 -12.91 -5.27 -24.44
N ARG A 199 -11.66 -5.69 -24.65
CA ARG A 199 -11.15 -6.98 -24.20
C ARG A 199 -9.76 -6.78 -23.62
N SER A 200 -9.49 -7.52 -22.55
CA SER A 200 -8.17 -7.59 -21.93
C SER A 200 -7.51 -8.92 -22.21
N TYR A 201 -6.18 -8.92 -22.23
CA TYR A 201 -5.33 -10.08 -22.40
C TYR A 201 -4.08 -9.93 -21.53
N LEU A 202 -3.79 -10.92 -20.69
CA LEU A 202 -2.58 -11.02 -19.88
C LEU A 202 -1.90 -12.34 -20.22
N ILE A 203 -0.57 -12.31 -20.25
CA ILE A 203 0.25 -13.50 -20.20
C ILE A 203 1.38 -13.31 -19.21
N GLU A 204 1.65 -14.33 -18.42
CA GLU A 204 2.71 -14.39 -17.42
C GLU A 204 3.49 -15.69 -17.58
N ARG A 205 4.82 -15.61 -17.62
CA ARG A 205 5.67 -16.79 -17.62
C ARG A 205 5.97 -17.20 -16.19
N VAL A 206 5.17 -18.13 -15.66
CA VAL A 206 5.23 -18.54 -14.24
C VAL A 206 6.54 -19.29 -13.96
N ASP A 207 6.91 -20.22 -14.84
CA ASP A 207 8.15 -20.99 -14.74
C ASP A 207 8.66 -21.45 -16.12
N GLU A 208 9.64 -22.34 -16.15
CA GLU A 208 10.22 -22.88 -17.38
C GLU A 208 9.19 -23.53 -18.31
N ARG A 209 8.16 -24.16 -17.75
CA ARG A 209 7.16 -24.96 -18.46
C ARG A 209 5.80 -24.29 -18.54
N HIS A 210 5.44 -23.45 -17.58
CA HIS A 210 4.08 -22.96 -17.47
C HIS A 210 3.93 -21.48 -17.81
N VAL A 211 2.85 -21.18 -18.52
CA VAL A 211 2.37 -19.81 -18.72
C VAL A 211 0.96 -19.68 -18.21
N ARG A 212 0.69 -18.58 -17.52
CA ARG A 212 -0.66 -18.20 -17.13
C ARG A 212 -1.18 -17.19 -18.14
N VAL A 213 -2.37 -17.45 -18.67
CA VAL A 213 -3.06 -16.54 -19.59
C VAL A 213 -4.37 -16.11 -18.96
N VAL A 214 -4.71 -14.83 -19.10
CA VAL A 214 -5.97 -14.27 -18.66
C VAL A 214 -6.59 -13.49 -19.81
N THR A 215 -7.86 -13.71 -20.13
CA THR A 215 -8.52 -12.93 -21.16
C THR A 215 -10.03 -12.84 -20.95
N GLY A 216 -10.62 -11.72 -21.34
CA GLY A 216 -12.06 -11.56 -21.32
C GLY A 216 -12.53 -10.16 -21.66
N PRO A 217 -13.86 -9.97 -21.79
CA PRO A 217 -14.45 -8.67 -22.04
C PRO A 217 -14.33 -7.73 -20.84
N ASN A 218 -14.33 -6.44 -21.14
CA ASN A 218 -14.44 -5.39 -20.15
C ASN A 218 -15.29 -4.21 -20.65
N ALA A 219 -15.72 -3.37 -19.71
CA ALA A 219 -16.40 -2.12 -19.99
C ALA A 219 -16.09 -1.09 -18.89
N ALA A 220 -16.12 0.19 -19.26
CA ALA A 220 -15.94 1.28 -18.32
C ALA A 220 -16.82 2.48 -18.69
N ILE A 221 -17.22 3.24 -17.69
CA ILE A 221 -17.83 4.56 -17.84
C ILE A 221 -17.00 5.53 -17.02
N GLU A 222 -16.55 6.61 -17.66
CA GLU A 222 -15.76 7.68 -17.07
C GLU A 222 -16.54 8.99 -17.23
N ALA A 223 -16.55 9.83 -16.20
CA ALA A 223 -17.25 11.10 -16.20
C ALA A 223 -16.41 12.18 -15.53
N VAL A 224 -16.20 13.30 -16.22
CA VAL A 224 -15.50 14.47 -15.69
C VAL A 224 -16.47 15.63 -15.63
N ASN A 225 -16.62 16.23 -14.45
CA ASN A 225 -17.45 17.41 -14.26
C ASN A 225 -16.65 18.48 -13.54
N ALA A 226 -16.57 19.68 -14.11
CA ALA A 226 -15.79 20.77 -13.57
C ALA A 226 -16.49 22.12 -13.71
N VAL A 227 -16.18 23.02 -12.78
CA VAL A 227 -16.63 24.41 -12.80
C VAL A 227 -15.43 25.30 -12.47
N GLY A 228 -15.39 26.48 -13.06
CA GLY A 228 -14.25 27.34 -12.85
C GLY A 228 -14.35 28.69 -13.50
N VAL A 229 -13.19 29.32 -13.61
CA VAL A 229 -13.06 30.70 -14.05
C VAL A 229 -12.21 30.76 -15.31
N LYS A 230 -12.64 31.55 -16.31
CA LYS A 230 -11.92 31.83 -17.54
C LYS A 230 -11.74 33.33 -17.71
N VAL A 231 -10.50 33.79 -17.78
CA VAL A 231 -10.14 35.20 -17.98
C VAL A 231 -9.07 35.31 -19.07
N GLY A 232 -9.48 35.76 -20.26
CA GLY A 232 -8.59 35.83 -21.41
C GLY A 232 -8.02 34.44 -21.76
N PRO A 233 -6.69 34.27 -21.82
CA PRO A 233 -6.04 32.99 -22.10
C PRO A 233 -5.86 32.08 -20.87
N ALA A 234 -6.26 32.54 -19.68
CA ALA A 234 -6.14 31.80 -18.44
C ALA A 234 -7.47 31.12 -18.09
N GLN A 235 -7.40 29.85 -17.70
CA GLN A 235 -8.54 29.08 -17.22
C GLN A 235 -8.13 28.23 -16.02
N ALA A 236 -9.01 28.18 -15.02
CA ALA A 236 -8.85 27.31 -13.86
C ALA A 236 -10.18 26.61 -13.62
N LEU A 237 -10.20 25.29 -13.74
CA LEU A 237 -11.35 24.42 -13.52
C LEU A 237 -11.09 23.54 -12.31
N LEU A 238 -12.01 23.56 -11.35
CA LEU A 238 -12.03 22.60 -10.25
C LEU A 238 -13.17 21.62 -10.50
N GLY A 239 -12.86 20.34 -10.49
CA GLY A 239 -13.82 19.31 -10.83
C GLY A 239 -13.55 17.99 -10.16
N ARG A 240 -14.30 17.00 -10.62
CA ARG A 240 -14.17 15.61 -10.22
C ARG A 240 -14.22 14.71 -11.43
N ALA A 241 -13.32 13.73 -11.45
CA ALA A 241 -13.31 12.61 -12.37
C ALA A 241 -13.79 11.36 -11.64
N ASP A 242 -14.94 10.85 -12.07
CA ASP A 242 -15.55 9.63 -11.56
C ASP A 242 -15.42 8.53 -12.63
N ALA A 243 -15.14 7.29 -12.23
CA ALA A 243 -15.08 6.16 -13.14
C ALA A 243 -15.63 4.89 -12.50
N LEU A 244 -16.30 4.09 -13.31
CA LEU A 244 -16.83 2.77 -12.96
C LEU A 244 -16.43 1.78 -14.05
N GLY A 245 -15.69 0.77 -13.67
CA GLY A 245 -15.19 -0.27 -14.55
C GLY A 245 -15.73 -1.65 -14.15
N GLN A 246 -15.95 -2.51 -15.14
CA GLN A 246 -16.23 -3.92 -14.92
C GLN A 246 -15.45 -4.79 -15.90
N SER A 247 -14.94 -5.92 -15.42
CA SER A 247 -14.32 -6.93 -16.27
C SER A 247 -14.74 -8.32 -15.83
N ARG A 248 -14.93 -9.22 -16.78
CA ARG A 248 -15.07 -10.65 -16.51
C ARG A 248 -14.06 -11.38 -17.37
N VAL A 249 -13.09 -12.01 -16.73
CA VAL A 249 -11.99 -12.66 -17.41
C VAL A 249 -11.89 -14.12 -16.98
N GLU A 250 -11.50 -14.96 -17.92
CA GLU A 250 -11.12 -16.33 -17.63
C GLU A 250 -9.60 -16.38 -17.50
N SER A 251 -9.10 -17.16 -16.55
CA SER A 251 -7.68 -17.40 -16.31
C SER A 251 -7.40 -18.89 -16.38
N ALA A 252 -6.29 -19.29 -17.00
CA ALA A 252 -5.81 -20.67 -17.02
C ALA A 252 -4.28 -20.71 -17.12
N GLN A 253 -3.70 -21.80 -16.61
CA GLN A 253 -2.28 -22.10 -16.72
C GLN A 253 -2.06 -23.23 -17.72
N PHE A 254 -1.07 -23.08 -18.60
CA PHE A 254 -0.80 -24.00 -19.71
C PHE A 254 0.65 -24.52 -19.65
N ASP A 255 0.84 -25.83 -19.76
CA ASP A 255 2.17 -26.46 -19.94
C ASP A 255 2.63 -26.32 -21.41
N LEU A 256 3.64 -25.50 -21.62
CA LEU A 256 4.26 -25.23 -22.91
C LEU A 256 4.88 -26.48 -23.56
N ALA A 257 5.18 -27.52 -22.79
CA ALA A 257 5.72 -28.77 -23.32
C ALA A 257 4.64 -29.71 -23.88
N ASP A 258 3.35 -29.49 -23.59
CA ASP A 258 2.25 -30.28 -24.15
C ASP A 258 1.65 -29.59 -25.39
N PRO A 259 1.78 -30.18 -26.60
CA PRO A 259 1.20 -29.60 -27.82
C PRO A 259 -0.32 -29.39 -27.74
N ARG A 260 -1.03 -30.16 -26.92
CA ARG A 260 -2.48 -30.03 -26.72
C ARG A 260 -2.81 -28.79 -25.88
N ALA A 261 -2.00 -28.50 -24.87
CA ALA A 261 -2.14 -27.30 -24.06
C ALA A 261 -1.83 -26.04 -24.89
N LEU A 262 -0.81 -26.07 -25.74
CA LEU A 262 -0.51 -24.98 -26.68
C LEU A 262 -1.66 -24.71 -27.67
N ALA A 263 -2.26 -25.77 -28.23
CA ALA A 263 -3.43 -25.62 -29.08
C ALA A 263 -4.62 -25.02 -28.32
N ALA A 264 -4.90 -25.53 -27.11
CA ALA A 264 -5.96 -25.02 -26.25
C ALA A 264 -5.73 -23.57 -25.82
N MET A 265 -4.48 -23.15 -25.59
CA MET A 265 -4.13 -21.76 -25.33
C MET A 265 -4.46 -20.87 -26.52
N GLY A 266 -4.15 -21.29 -27.76
CA GLY A 266 -4.49 -20.54 -28.97
C GLY A 266 -6.00 -20.32 -29.13
N ASP A 267 -6.80 -21.34 -28.82
CA ASP A 267 -8.26 -21.24 -28.82
C ASP A 267 -8.78 -20.38 -27.65
N PHE A 268 -8.17 -20.51 -26.47
CA PHE A 268 -8.49 -19.72 -25.29
C PHE A 268 -8.29 -18.22 -25.52
N VAL A 269 -7.18 -17.81 -26.12
CA VAL A 269 -6.92 -16.38 -26.41
C VAL A 269 -7.98 -15.80 -27.35
N ARG A 270 -8.46 -16.61 -28.30
CA ARG A 270 -9.44 -16.19 -29.31
C ARG A 270 -10.87 -16.17 -28.76
N GLU A 271 -11.26 -17.23 -28.05
CA GLU A 271 -12.64 -17.49 -27.67
C GLU A 271 -12.94 -17.17 -26.19
N GLY A 272 -11.90 -17.10 -25.35
CA GLY A 272 -12.03 -16.95 -23.90
C GLY A 272 -12.63 -18.18 -23.22
N LYS A 273 -12.53 -19.37 -23.82
CA LYS A 273 -13.12 -20.61 -23.31
C LYS A 273 -12.17 -21.79 -23.50
N ILE A 274 -12.23 -22.73 -22.58
CA ILE A 274 -11.48 -23.99 -22.63
C ILE A 274 -12.43 -25.14 -22.31
N ALA A 275 -12.29 -26.25 -23.03
CA ALA A 275 -12.99 -27.48 -22.69
C ALA A 275 -12.50 -28.04 -21.34
N PRO A 276 -13.37 -28.52 -20.45
CA PRO A 276 -12.93 -29.09 -19.17
C PRO A 276 -11.99 -30.29 -19.38
N GLY A 277 -10.91 -30.36 -18.59
CA GLY A 277 -10.03 -31.53 -18.53
C GLY A 277 -9.06 -31.70 -19.71
N VAL A 278 -8.75 -30.63 -20.44
CA VAL A 278 -7.67 -30.66 -21.44
C VAL A 278 -6.33 -30.97 -20.74
N PRO A 279 -5.61 -32.03 -21.13
CA PRO A 279 -4.31 -32.34 -20.55
C PRO A 279 -3.31 -31.18 -20.70
N GLY A 280 -2.59 -30.86 -19.62
CA GLY A 280 -1.62 -29.75 -19.57
C GLY A 280 -2.26 -28.38 -19.38
N VAL A 281 -3.54 -28.30 -19.01
CA VAL A 281 -4.22 -27.06 -18.62
C VAL A 281 -4.72 -27.18 -17.19
N ASP A 282 -4.26 -26.27 -16.33
CA ASP A 282 -4.55 -26.22 -14.90
C ASP A 282 -5.00 -24.82 -14.47
N GLU A 283 -5.34 -24.65 -13.18
CA GLU A 283 -5.74 -23.37 -12.57
C GLU A 283 -6.84 -22.58 -13.32
N LEU A 284 -7.81 -23.29 -13.92
CA LEU A 284 -8.93 -22.63 -14.58
C LEU A 284 -9.76 -21.84 -13.55
N GLN A 285 -9.95 -20.55 -13.76
CA GLN A 285 -10.70 -19.66 -12.88
C GLN A 285 -11.47 -18.61 -13.69
N THR A 286 -12.65 -18.24 -13.21
CA THR A 286 -13.36 -17.04 -13.65
C THR A 286 -13.14 -15.93 -12.63
N VAL A 287 -12.68 -14.77 -13.08
CA VAL A 287 -12.41 -13.60 -12.25
C VAL A 287 -13.30 -12.45 -12.73
N GLU A 288 -14.19 -11.97 -11.86
CA GLU A 288 -15.08 -10.85 -12.12
C GLU A 288 -14.67 -9.68 -11.25
N ARG A 289 -14.43 -8.51 -11.83
CA ARG A 289 -14.03 -7.30 -11.11
C ARG A 289 -14.99 -6.16 -11.40
N ILE A 290 -15.36 -5.45 -10.35
CA ILE A 290 -16.00 -4.14 -10.41
C ILE A 290 -15.05 -3.15 -9.73
N SER A 291 -14.65 -2.09 -10.43
CA SER A 291 -13.80 -1.02 -9.92
C SER A 291 -14.57 0.29 -9.92
N PHE A 292 -14.36 1.12 -8.90
CA PHE A 292 -14.84 2.50 -8.85
C PHE A 292 -13.71 3.43 -8.43
N SER A 293 -13.64 4.61 -9.03
CA SER A 293 -12.76 5.69 -8.57
C SER A 293 -13.46 7.04 -8.65
N SER A 294 -13.15 7.92 -7.71
CA SER A 294 -13.63 9.30 -7.66
C SER A 294 -12.51 10.20 -7.20
N GLN A 295 -12.04 11.09 -8.09
CA GLN A 295 -10.86 11.91 -7.86
C GLN A 295 -11.16 13.39 -8.10
N GLN A 296 -10.71 14.24 -7.18
CA GLN A 296 -10.70 15.68 -7.39
C GLN A 296 -9.61 16.06 -8.39
N ARG A 297 -9.92 16.97 -9.32
CA ARG A 297 -8.99 17.44 -10.34
C ARG A 297 -8.98 18.97 -10.36
N LEU A 298 -7.79 19.56 -10.45
CA LEU A 298 -7.60 20.99 -10.69
C LEU A 298 -6.89 21.17 -12.03
N GLN A 299 -7.64 21.59 -13.04
CA GLN A 299 -7.13 21.85 -14.38
C GLN A 299 -6.81 23.33 -14.53
N LEU A 300 -5.56 23.62 -14.85
CA LEU A 300 -5.02 24.95 -15.07
C LEU A 300 -4.58 25.07 -16.52
N GLU A 301 -5.01 26.11 -17.20
CA GLU A 301 -4.56 26.44 -18.55
C GLU A 301 -4.09 27.89 -18.58
N LEU A 302 -2.93 28.13 -19.21
CA LEU A 302 -2.39 29.47 -19.45
C LEU A 302 -1.72 29.51 -20.83
N GLY A 303 -2.48 29.94 -21.84
CA GLY A 303 -2.00 29.94 -23.21
C GLY A 303 -1.65 28.51 -23.67
N PRO A 304 -0.41 28.23 -24.11
CA PRO A 304 0.00 26.90 -24.56
C PRO A 304 0.36 25.92 -23.42
N LEU A 305 0.35 26.38 -22.16
CA LEU A 305 0.70 25.56 -21.00
C LEU A 305 -0.56 25.06 -20.32
N SER A 306 -0.60 23.78 -19.95
CA SER A 306 -1.63 23.23 -19.08
C SER A 306 -1.05 22.34 -17.99
N ALA A 307 -1.79 22.24 -16.89
CA ALA A 307 -1.52 21.30 -15.80
C ALA A 307 -2.85 20.73 -15.32
N ASP A 308 -2.96 19.41 -15.23
CA ASP A 308 -4.10 18.72 -14.61
C ASP A 308 -3.62 18.05 -13.32
N LEU A 309 -3.92 18.69 -12.20
CA LEU A 309 -3.39 18.32 -10.90
C LEU A 309 -4.32 17.32 -10.21
N ALA A 310 -3.76 16.19 -9.81
CA ALA A 310 -4.42 15.17 -9.02
C ALA A 310 -4.66 15.66 -7.59
N GLY A 311 -5.92 15.64 -7.15
CA GLY A 311 -6.31 15.81 -5.76
C GLY A 311 -6.66 14.49 -5.09
N ASN A 312 -7.41 14.57 -3.99
CA ASN A 312 -7.86 13.39 -3.24
C ASN A 312 -8.62 12.40 -4.13
N ARG A 313 -8.19 11.14 -4.12
CA ARG A 313 -8.80 10.02 -4.84
C ARG A 313 -9.37 9.02 -3.86
N ASN A 314 -10.65 8.69 -4.02
CA ASN A 314 -11.27 7.55 -3.36
C ASN A 314 -11.47 6.45 -4.40
N GLN A 315 -11.09 5.22 -4.08
CA GLN A 315 -11.23 4.09 -4.98
C GLN A 315 -11.66 2.84 -4.23
N GLY A 316 -12.34 1.95 -4.94
CA GLY A 316 -12.71 0.65 -4.43
C GLY A 316 -12.79 -0.37 -5.55
N SER A 317 -12.43 -1.61 -5.24
CA SER A 317 -12.60 -2.74 -6.14
C SER A 317 -13.31 -3.88 -5.40
N GLN A 318 -14.06 -4.67 -6.14
CA GLN A 318 -14.59 -5.95 -5.68
C GLN A 318 -14.29 -6.99 -6.75
N VAL A 319 -13.51 -8.00 -6.37
CA VAL A 319 -13.08 -9.09 -7.24
C VAL A 319 -13.70 -10.39 -6.74
N ARG A 320 -14.51 -11.04 -7.57
CA ARG A 320 -15.05 -12.38 -7.35
C ARG A 320 -14.18 -13.38 -8.10
N ILE A 321 -13.73 -14.41 -7.40
CA ILE A 321 -12.91 -15.50 -7.95
C ILE A 321 -13.68 -16.80 -7.80
N SER A 322 -13.97 -17.45 -8.92
CA SER A 322 -14.72 -18.71 -8.99
C SER A 322 -13.91 -19.77 -9.72
N THR A 323 -13.82 -20.97 -9.15
CA THR A 323 -13.10 -22.10 -9.77
C THR A 323 -14.11 -23.12 -10.30
N PRO A 324 -14.05 -23.52 -11.59
CA PRO A 324 -14.97 -24.51 -12.13
C PRO A 324 -14.93 -25.83 -11.35
N GLY A 325 -16.11 -26.36 -11.02
CA GLY A 325 -16.25 -27.61 -10.27
C GLY A 325 -16.12 -27.48 -8.75
N GLN A 326 -15.86 -26.27 -8.22
CA GLN A 326 -15.98 -25.99 -6.78
C GLN A 326 -17.32 -25.33 -6.45
N ASP A 327 -17.94 -25.76 -5.36
CA ASP A 327 -19.14 -25.11 -4.81
C ASP A 327 -18.72 -23.88 -3.99
N GLY A 328 -19.04 -22.70 -4.50
CA GLY A 328 -18.77 -21.42 -3.86
C GLY A 328 -17.74 -20.56 -4.59
N TYR A 329 -17.38 -19.43 -3.97
CA TYR A 329 -16.44 -18.45 -4.54
C TYR A 329 -15.85 -17.57 -3.44
N THR A 330 -14.78 -16.87 -3.78
CA THR A 330 -14.15 -15.86 -2.91
C THR A 330 -14.44 -14.47 -3.45
N VAL A 331 -14.68 -13.51 -2.55
CA VAL A 331 -14.79 -12.09 -2.88
C VAL A 331 -13.71 -11.32 -2.13
N VAL A 332 -12.82 -10.66 -2.87
CA VAL A 332 -11.82 -9.73 -2.35
C VAL A 332 -12.29 -8.32 -2.63
N GLN A 333 -12.54 -7.53 -1.59
CA GLN A 333 -12.94 -6.13 -1.70
C GLN A 333 -11.83 -5.24 -1.18
N GLN A 334 -11.33 -4.31 -1.99
CA GLN A 334 -10.28 -3.37 -1.61
C GLN A 334 -10.85 -1.95 -1.61
N LEU A 335 -10.53 -1.18 -0.59
CA LEU A 335 -11.03 0.17 -0.38
C LEU A 335 -9.86 1.09 -0.02
N GLN A 336 -9.78 2.24 -0.68
CA GLN A 336 -8.76 3.26 -0.45
C GLN A 336 -9.42 4.64 -0.49
N TYR A 337 -9.26 5.43 0.58
CA TYR A 337 -9.88 6.75 0.73
C TYR A 337 -8.79 7.82 0.89
N GLY A 338 -8.47 8.56 -0.17
CA GLY A 338 -7.37 9.53 -0.14
C GLY A 338 -6.05 8.86 0.22
N GLY A 339 -5.29 9.45 1.14
CA GLY A 339 -4.07 8.89 1.71
C GLY A 339 -4.28 7.98 2.93
N ASN A 340 -5.52 7.57 3.24
CA ASN A 340 -5.79 6.71 4.39
C ASN A 340 -5.22 5.30 4.21
N VAL A 341 -5.06 4.54 5.31
CA VAL A 341 -4.68 3.14 5.32
C VAL A 341 -5.66 2.30 4.50
N PRO A 342 -5.19 1.62 3.43
CA PRO A 342 -6.03 0.72 2.62
C PRO A 342 -6.67 -0.38 3.46
N LEU A 343 -7.93 -0.72 3.13
CA LEU A 343 -8.66 -1.84 3.70
C LEU A 343 -8.94 -2.89 2.63
N THR A 344 -8.49 -4.12 2.87
CA THR A 344 -8.89 -5.30 2.10
C THR A 344 -9.80 -6.19 2.95
N ILE A 345 -10.96 -6.56 2.42
CA ILE A 345 -11.91 -7.50 3.03
C ILE A 345 -11.99 -8.74 2.16
N VAL A 346 -11.69 -9.90 2.72
CA VAL A 346 -11.80 -11.20 2.04
C VAL A 346 -13.01 -11.93 2.61
N ARG A 347 -13.93 -12.35 1.72
CA ARG A 347 -15.15 -13.10 2.06
C ARG A 347 -15.20 -14.40 1.28
N GLN A 348 -15.68 -15.47 1.91
CA GLN A 348 -15.91 -16.75 1.25
C GLN A 348 -17.40 -17.07 1.25
N TYR A 349 -17.89 -17.54 0.11
CA TYR A 349 -19.28 -17.95 -0.09
C TYR A 349 -19.34 -19.43 -0.42
N ASP A 350 -20.40 -20.09 0.03
CA ASP A 350 -20.72 -21.46 -0.39
C ASP A 350 -21.50 -21.51 -1.71
N GLY A 351 -21.85 -22.72 -2.16
CA GLY A 351 -22.62 -22.93 -3.40
C GLY A 351 -24.06 -22.40 -3.37
N ASN A 352 -24.56 -21.93 -2.23
CA ASN A 352 -25.90 -21.35 -2.06
C ASN A 352 -25.86 -19.82 -1.89
N ASP A 353 -24.76 -19.16 -2.28
CA ASP A 353 -24.54 -17.73 -2.09
C ASP A 353 -24.60 -17.28 -0.61
N THR A 354 -24.37 -18.21 0.33
CA THR A 354 -24.32 -17.89 1.76
C THR A 354 -22.89 -17.63 2.19
N GLU A 355 -22.66 -16.48 2.82
CA GLU A 355 -21.33 -16.10 3.31
C GLU A 355 -20.93 -16.94 4.53
N ARG A 356 -19.70 -17.48 4.50
CA ARG A 356 -19.04 -18.07 5.66
C ARG A 356 -18.39 -16.98 6.48
N VAL A 357 -19.19 -16.25 7.25
CA VAL A 357 -18.75 -15.07 8.02
C VAL A 357 -17.55 -15.36 8.94
N GLN A 358 -17.45 -16.58 9.49
CA GLN A 358 -16.29 -16.98 10.30
C GLN A 358 -14.95 -16.99 9.53
N GLU A 359 -14.98 -17.02 8.21
CA GLU A 359 -13.80 -17.00 7.33
C GLU A 359 -13.51 -15.59 6.79
N ARG A 360 -14.34 -14.60 7.16
CA ARG A 360 -14.13 -13.21 6.77
C ARG A 360 -12.87 -12.66 7.44
N SER A 361 -12.09 -11.93 6.65
CA SER A 361 -10.87 -11.26 7.11
C SER A 361 -10.87 -9.80 6.71
N TYR A 362 -10.51 -8.91 7.65
CA TYR A 362 -10.28 -7.49 7.42
C TYR A 362 -8.79 -7.21 7.53
N ARG A 363 -8.24 -6.47 6.58
CA ARG A 363 -6.80 -6.28 6.46
C ARG A 363 -6.48 -4.82 6.22
N PHE A 364 -5.79 -4.20 7.17
CA PHE A 364 -5.33 -2.82 7.09
C PHE A 364 -3.86 -2.80 6.70
N GLU A 365 -3.54 -2.26 5.52
CA GLU A 365 -2.16 -2.22 5.02
C GLU A 365 -1.51 -0.89 5.42
N ILE A 366 -0.67 -0.93 6.45
CA ILE A 366 -0.03 0.25 7.01
C ILE A 366 1.33 0.38 6.36
N ASP A 367 1.52 1.46 5.60
CA ASP A 367 2.84 1.84 5.12
C ASP A 367 3.64 2.45 6.28
N GLY A 368 4.74 1.79 6.63
CA GLY A 368 5.64 2.23 7.68
C GLY A 368 6.69 3.22 7.18
N ASP A 369 6.90 3.28 5.85
CA ASP A 369 7.84 4.15 5.17
C ASP A 369 7.10 5.42 4.73
N VAL A 370 7.37 6.54 5.40
CA VAL A 370 6.72 7.82 5.12
C VAL A 370 7.60 8.63 4.18
N ALA A 371 7.07 9.01 3.02
CA ALA A 371 7.80 9.77 2.01
C ALA A 371 8.54 10.99 2.60
N ALA A 372 9.83 11.11 2.30
CA ALA A 372 10.69 12.19 2.75
C ALA A 372 10.02 13.57 2.62
N PRO A 373 9.80 14.30 3.72
CA PRO A 373 9.08 15.57 3.68
C PRO A 373 9.83 16.59 2.81
N GLY A 374 9.07 17.35 2.02
CA GLY A 374 9.61 18.45 1.21
C GLY A 374 10.16 19.59 2.07
N LEU A 375 10.85 20.55 1.44
CA LEU A 375 11.54 21.65 2.13
C LEU A 375 10.61 22.48 3.03
N LEU A 376 9.37 22.73 2.60
CA LEU A 376 8.37 23.45 3.41
C LEU A 376 7.87 22.62 4.60
N GLN A 377 7.72 21.29 4.46
CA GLN A 377 7.33 20.42 5.58
C GLN A 377 8.45 20.26 6.61
N ARG A 378 9.72 20.21 6.19
CA ARG A 378 10.88 20.17 7.11
C ARG A 378 11.01 21.45 7.93
N LEU A 379 10.76 22.61 7.32
CA LEU A 379 10.71 23.90 8.03
C LEU A 379 9.58 23.97 9.06
N GLY A 380 8.53 23.16 8.88
CA GLY A 380 7.43 22.96 9.84
C GLY A 380 7.69 21.90 10.91
N GLY A 381 8.90 21.33 11.00
CA GLY A 381 9.30 20.40 12.06
C GLY A 381 9.01 18.92 11.81
N ARG A 382 8.58 18.52 10.60
CA ARG A 382 8.41 17.09 10.26
C ARG A 382 9.75 16.40 10.04
N ASN A 383 9.90 15.20 10.58
CA ASN A 383 11.08 14.35 10.45
C ASN A 383 10.64 12.91 10.14
N GLU A 384 11.00 12.43 8.95
CA GLU A 384 10.74 11.08 8.43
C GLU A 384 11.08 9.99 9.45
N ALA A 385 12.33 9.94 9.91
CA ALA A 385 12.80 8.94 10.86
C ALA A 385 12.06 8.97 12.21
N SER A 386 11.53 10.13 12.62
CA SER A 386 10.74 10.24 13.85
C SER A 386 9.31 9.74 13.66
N GLU A 387 8.71 10.03 12.51
CA GLU A 387 7.35 9.57 12.16
C GLU A 387 7.33 8.05 11.96
N GLU A 388 8.26 7.48 11.20
CA GLU A 388 8.38 6.02 11.03
C GLU A 388 8.57 5.30 12.37
N LYS A 389 9.44 5.83 13.24
CA LYS A 389 9.68 5.27 14.58
C LYS A 389 8.41 5.29 15.41
N ALA A 390 7.68 6.41 15.38
CA ALA A 390 6.43 6.53 16.11
C ALA A 390 5.34 5.60 15.56
N ILE A 391 5.30 5.37 14.23
CA ILE A 391 4.37 4.40 13.64
C ILE A 391 4.62 3.00 14.20
N ALA A 392 5.88 2.55 14.14
CA ALA A 392 6.28 1.23 14.64
C ALA A 392 6.04 1.08 16.16
N GLN A 393 6.40 2.10 16.95
CA GLN A 393 6.20 2.10 18.41
C GLN A 393 4.72 2.06 18.81
N ASN A 394 3.86 2.87 18.18
CA ASN A 394 2.44 2.89 18.48
C ASN A 394 1.77 1.56 18.10
N LEU A 395 2.20 0.97 16.97
CA LEU A 395 1.69 -0.32 16.51
C LEU A 395 2.11 -1.46 17.45
N ASN A 396 3.39 -1.51 17.82
CA ASN A 396 3.88 -2.47 18.83
C ASN A 396 3.17 -2.27 20.17
N SER A 397 2.91 -1.02 20.59
CA SER A 397 2.21 -0.73 21.85
C SER A 397 0.78 -1.28 21.84
N ALA A 398 0.05 -0.99 20.77
CA ALA A 398 -1.34 -1.43 20.61
C ALA A 398 -1.47 -2.96 20.57
N LEU A 399 -0.53 -3.64 19.91
CA LEU A 399 -0.54 -5.10 19.75
C LEU A 399 -0.01 -5.86 20.96
N SER A 400 0.86 -5.25 21.77
CA SER A 400 1.42 -5.86 22.98
C SER A 400 0.60 -5.54 24.23
N GLY A 401 -0.09 -4.40 24.27
CA GLY A 401 -0.65 -3.83 25.50
C GLY A 401 0.38 -3.11 26.37
N ASP A 402 1.56 -2.80 25.82
CA ASP A 402 2.66 -2.15 26.53
C ASP A 402 2.94 -0.74 25.98
N MET A 403 2.97 0.26 26.86
CA MET A 403 3.26 1.65 26.49
C MET A 403 4.67 1.90 25.98
N ALA A 404 5.64 1.03 26.28
CA ALA A 404 7.00 1.23 25.79
C ALA A 404 7.13 1.00 24.27
N GLY A 405 6.12 0.41 23.63
CA GLY A 405 6.13 0.17 22.17
C GLY A 405 7.21 -0.82 21.73
N THR A 406 7.60 -1.71 22.62
CA THR A 406 8.58 -2.77 22.33
C THR A 406 7.89 -3.88 21.55
N GLY A 407 8.47 -4.29 20.41
CA GLY A 407 7.87 -5.33 19.59
C GLY A 407 8.62 -5.61 18.29
N ALA A 408 8.05 -6.53 17.52
CA ALA A 408 8.65 -7.11 16.33
C ALA A 408 8.65 -6.18 15.10
N ILE A 409 7.77 -5.17 15.09
CA ILE A 409 7.60 -4.28 13.93
C ILE A 409 8.66 -3.19 14.00
N ALA A 410 9.42 -3.06 12.92
CA ALA A 410 10.49 -2.07 12.82
C ALA A 410 10.00 -0.73 12.20
N SER A 411 10.75 0.34 12.46
CA SER A 411 10.63 1.62 11.72
C SER A 411 10.74 1.38 10.21
N GLY A 412 9.90 2.05 9.42
CA GLY A 412 9.86 1.91 7.96
C GLY A 412 9.18 0.62 7.48
N GLN A 413 8.82 -0.31 8.37
CA GLN A 413 8.30 -1.61 7.96
C GLN A 413 6.82 -1.52 7.55
N LYS A 414 6.56 -1.78 6.26
CA LYS A 414 5.21 -2.05 5.77
C LYS A 414 4.60 -3.24 6.50
N THR A 415 3.45 -3.03 7.14
CA THR A 415 2.82 -4.01 8.03
C THR A 415 1.33 -4.12 7.71
N THR A 416 0.82 -5.34 7.53
CA THR A 416 -0.63 -5.56 7.40
C THR A 416 -1.19 -6.06 8.73
N LEU A 417 -2.18 -5.37 9.29
CA LEU A 417 -2.97 -5.89 10.40
C LEU A 417 -4.17 -6.66 9.86
N ALA A 418 -4.20 -7.97 10.09
CA ALA A 418 -5.30 -8.85 9.74
C ALA A 418 -6.16 -9.18 10.97
N PHE A 419 -7.47 -9.05 10.82
CA PHE A 419 -8.47 -9.36 11.82
C PHE A 419 -9.48 -10.36 11.28
N SER A 420 -9.84 -11.36 12.07
CA SER A 420 -11.06 -12.16 11.87
C SER A 420 -12.32 -11.35 12.22
N GLU A 421 -13.51 -11.87 11.89
CA GLU A 421 -14.78 -11.26 12.32
C GLU A 421 -14.85 -11.06 13.85
N ALA A 422 -14.44 -12.07 14.64
CA ALA A 422 -14.47 -12.00 16.09
C ALA A 422 -13.49 -10.95 16.65
N GLN A 423 -12.29 -10.86 16.07
CA GLN A 423 -11.29 -9.87 16.45
C GLN A 423 -11.71 -8.44 16.09
N MET A 424 -12.31 -8.25 14.92
CA MET A 424 -12.87 -6.95 14.52
C MET A 424 -14.04 -6.53 15.42
N GLN A 425 -14.88 -7.49 15.83
CA GLN A 425 -15.93 -7.24 16.82
C GLN A 425 -15.35 -6.84 18.18
N ALA A 426 -14.28 -7.50 18.64
CA ALA A 426 -13.60 -7.14 19.88
C ALA A 426 -12.99 -5.73 19.82
N LEU A 427 -12.33 -5.37 18.71
CA LEU A 427 -11.80 -4.02 18.50
C LEU A 427 -12.91 -2.95 18.49
N MET A 428 -14.05 -3.24 17.88
CA MET A 428 -15.22 -2.36 17.91
C MET A 428 -15.71 -2.14 19.34
N GLN A 429 -15.78 -3.20 20.16
CA GLN A 429 -16.18 -3.11 21.57
C GLN A 429 -15.17 -2.33 22.42
N GLN A 430 -13.87 -2.56 22.21
CA GLN A 430 -12.77 -1.79 22.82
C GLN A 430 -12.89 -0.29 22.47
N THR A 431 -13.24 0.01 21.22
CA THR A 431 -13.45 1.40 20.77
C THR A 431 -14.67 2.03 21.46
N GLN A 432 -15.75 1.27 21.65
CA GLN A 432 -16.93 1.74 22.39
C GLN A 432 -16.58 2.05 23.86
N ALA A 433 -15.88 1.15 24.54
CA ALA A 433 -15.40 1.38 25.91
C ALA A 433 -14.51 2.63 26.01
N SER A 434 -13.60 2.81 25.04
CA SER A 434 -12.72 3.98 24.96
C SER A 434 -13.47 5.30 24.77
N VAL A 435 -14.57 5.30 24.00
CA VAL A 435 -15.46 6.46 23.85
C VAL A 435 -16.20 6.75 25.15
N GLU A 436 -16.63 5.74 25.89
CA GLU A 436 -17.32 5.91 27.17
C GLU A 436 -16.41 6.43 28.29
N ALA A 437 -15.13 6.03 28.28
CA ALA A 437 -14.09 6.48 29.20
C ALA A 437 -13.80 7.99 29.07
N GLY A 438 -13.88 8.52 27.84
CA GLY A 438 -13.56 9.91 27.54
C GLY A 438 -14.62 10.89 28.05
N ARG A 439 -14.35 11.61 29.15
CA ARG A 439 -15.26 12.65 29.69
C ARG A 439 -15.11 14.05 29.07
N ILE A 440 -14.19 14.25 28.12
CA ILE A 440 -13.90 15.58 27.54
C ILE A 440 -13.91 15.51 26.00
N GLY A 441 -14.90 16.18 25.38
CA GLY A 441 -14.92 16.60 23.97
C GLY A 441 -15.15 15.47 22.95
N GLY A 442 -16.04 15.71 21.98
CA GLY A 442 -16.39 14.73 20.93
C GLY A 442 -15.16 14.13 20.27
N SER A 443 -14.86 12.88 20.59
CA SER A 443 -13.63 12.21 20.17
C SER A 443 -13.70 11.80 18.70
N SER A 444 -12.56 11.76 18.01
CA SER A 444 -12.43 11.10 16.70
C SER A 444 -12.91 9.64 16.73
N LEU A 445 -12.91 9.00 17.91
CA LEU A 445 -13.45 7.65 18.14
C LEU A 445 -14.99 7.63 18.11
N THR A 446 -15.68 8.69 18.56
CA THR A 446 -17.14 8.82 18.46
C THR A 446 -17.60 8.84 16.99
N ALA A 447 -16.76 9.35 16.08
CA ALA A 447 -17.03 9.28 14.64
C ALA A 447 -16.92 7.85 14.07
N LEU A 448 -16.27 6.91 14.79
CA LEU A 448 -16.18 5.51 14.39
C LEU A 448 -17.41 4.71 14.79
N VAL A 449 -17.75 4.74 16.09
CA VAL A 449 -18.78 3.87 16.68
C VAL A 449 -20.12 4.57 16.93
N GLY A 450 -20.18 5.89 16.70
CA GLY A 450 -21.32 6.73 17.07
C GLY A 450 -21.30 7.14 18.54
N ASP A 451 -22.33 7.88 18.96
CA ASP A 451 -22.56 8.17 20.38
C ASP A 451 -23.21 6.97 21.10
N ARG A 452 -23.49 7.09 22.40
CA ARG A 452 -24.12 6.03 23.20
C ARG A 452 -25.51 5.60 22.72
N ASN A 453 -26.14 6.37 21.82
CA ASN A 453 -27.48 6.10 21.28
C ASN A 453 -27.41 5.59 19.83
N ALA A 454 -26.21 5.43 19.26
CA ALA A 454 -26.06 4.94 17.91
C ALA A 454 -26.56 3.49 17.77
N ALA A 455 -27.17 3.19 16.62
CA ALA A 455 -27.61 1.83 16.31
C ALA A 455 -26.41 0.87 16.31
N PRO A 456 -26.59 -0.40 16.72
CA PRO A 456 -25.53 -1.40 16.65
C PRO A 456 -24.92 -1.45 15.25
N GLN A 457 -23.60 -1.29 15.18
CA GLN A 457 -22.84 -1.40 13.94
C GLN A 457 -22.33 -2.83 13.77
N SER A 458 -22.24 -3.30 12.53
CA SER A 458 -21.54 -4.55 12.25
C SER A 458 -20.02 -4.34 12.27
N PRO A 459 -19.23 -5.39 12.56
CA PRO A 459 -17.77 -5.32 12.48
C PRO A 459 -17.28 -4.83 11.11
N GLU A 460 -17.96 -5.23 10.03
CA GLU A 460 -17.67 -4.75 8.68
C GLU A 460 -17.87 -3.24 8.53
N ARG A 461 -19.01 -2.72 9.00
CA ARG A 461 -19.30 -1.29 8.91
C ARG A 461 -18.30 -0.49 9.73
N PHE A 462 -17.91 -1.00 10.89
CA PHE A 462 -16.87 -0.42 11.73
C PHE A 462 -15.51 -0.39 11.00
N ALA A 463 -15.07 -1.51 10.42
CA ALA A 463 -13.81 -1.58 9.67
C ALA A 463 -13.77 -0.58 8.50
N ILE A 464 -14.84 -0.51 7.69
CA ILE A 464 -14.96 0.46 6.59
C ILE A 464 -14.90 1.91 7.12
N THR A 465 -15.52 2.16 8.27
CA THR A 465 -15.52 3.50 8.90
C THR A 465 -14.12 3.87 9.40
N MET A 466 -13.35 2.92 9.93
CA MET A 466 -11.94 3.14 10.29
C MET A 466 -11.09 3.56 9.09
N ALA A 467 -11.28 2.91 7.93
CA ALA A 467 -10.55 3.20 6.69
C ALA A 467 -10.99 4.53 6.04
N ARG A 468 -12.27 4.90 6.17
CA ARG A 468 -12.85 6.08 5.51
C ARG A 468 -12.63 7.40 6.25
N ASN A 469 -12.66 7.38 7.59
CA ASN A 469 -12.72 8.62 8.38
C ASN A 469 -11.44 9.46 8.33
N VAL A 470 -11.58 10.76 8.59
CA VAL A 470 -10.47 11.73 8.66
C VAL A 470 -9.42 11.29 9.68
N GLY A 471 -8.14 11.42 9.32
CA GLY A 471 -7.01 10.91 10.11
C GLY A 471 -6.82 9.39 9.97
N GLY A 472 -7.23 8.82 8.83
CA GLY A 472 -6.96 7.44 8.48
C GLY A 472 -5.58 7.23 7.86
N GLU A 473 -4.78 8.27 7.63
CA GLU A 473 -3.37 8.16 7.20
C GLU A 473 -2.56 7.28 8.19
N PRO A 474 -1.45 6.64 7.77
CA PRO A 474 -0.74 5.65 8.59
C PRO A 474 -0.45 6.08 10.03
N TYR A 475 0.14 7.26 10.23
CA TYR A 475 0.45 7.79 11.56
C TYR A 475 -0.78 8.03 12.46
N PRO A 476 -1.78 8.85 12.07
CA PRO A 476 -2.96 9.06 12.92
C PRO A 476 -3.83 7.80 13.05
N PHE A 477 -3.73 6.85 12.11
CA PHE A 477 -4.38 5.54 12.23
C PHE A 477 -3.79 4.71 13.37
N VAL A 478 -2.46 4.59 13.47
CA VAL A 478 -1.84 3.81 14.55
C VAL A 478 -1.90 4.52 15.90
N GLU A 479 -1.83 5.85 15.94
CA GLU A 479 -2.10 6.63 17.16
C GLU A 479 -3.51 6.34 17.68
N ARG A 480 -4.49 6.22 16.77
CA ARG A 480 -5.86 5.86 17.11
C ARG A 480 -5.96 4.45 17.70
N LEU A 481 -5.25 3.47 17.15
CA LEU A 481 -5.21 2.12 17.70
C LEU A 481 -4.62 2.10 19.12
N GLN A 482 -3.51 2.80 19.35
CA GLN A 482 -2.92 2.93 20.68
C GLN A 482 -3.89 3.61 21.67
N ARG A 483 -4.60 4.64 21.22
CA ARG A 483 -5.64 5.31 22.02
C ARG A 483 -6.83 4.40 22.35
N ILE A 484 -7.24 3.55 21.41
CA ILE A 484 -8.27 2.53 21.65
C ILE A 484 -7.77 1.50 22.67
N ALA A 485 -6.49 1.10 22.58
CA ALA A 485 -5.88 0.21 23.55
C ALA A 485 -5.84 0.83 24.96
N ASP A 486 -5.46 2.10 25.10
CA ASP A 486 -5.44 2.81 26.38
C ASP A 486 -6.84 2.92 26.99
N GLY A 487 -7.83 3.33 26.20
CA GLY A 487 -9.22 3.52 26.64
C GLY A 487 -10.04 2.24 26.88
N ALA A 488 -9.52 1.07 26.49
CA ALA A 488 -10.34 -0.14 26.30
C ALA A 488 -10.90 -0.75 27.58
N ASP A 489 -10.32 -0.44 28.74
CA ASP A 489 -10.81 -0.88 30.06
C ASP A 489 -11.70 0.17 30.75
N GLY A 490 -12.02 1.27 30.07
CA GLY A 490 -12.85 2.34 30.59
C GLY A 490 -12.08 3.48 31.27
N ALA A 491 -10.74 3.46 31.28
CA ALA A 491 -9.88 4.54 31.78
C ALA A 491 -8.84 4.96 30.71
N TYR A 492 -8.22 6.13 30.88
CA TYR A 492 -7.05 6.55 30.09
C TYR A 492 -5.90 6.78 31.08
N ASP A 493 -5.33 5.71 31.60
CA ASP A 493 -4.30 5.74 32.65
C ASP A 493 -2.94 5.20 32.19
N GLY A 494 -2.81 4.92 30.89
CA GLY A 494 -1.61 4.35 30.27
C GLY A 494 -1.54 2.83 30.35
N ARG A 495 -2.59 2.14 30.80
CA ARG A 495 -2.65 0.67 30.88
C ARG A 495 -3.32 0.08 29.64
N LEU A 496 -2.55 -0.02 28.57
CA LEU A 496 -3.04 -0.48 27.28
C LEU A 496 -3.59 -1.90 27.35
N GLN A 497 -4.81 -2.07 26.85
CA GLN A 497 -5.38 -3.37 26.54
C GLN A 497 -4.94 -3.79 25.15
N ARG A 498 -4.41 -5.00 25.04
CA ARG A 498 -3.96 -5.56 23.76
C ARG A 498 -5.10 -5.57 22.73
N ILE A 499 -4.81 -5.06 21.55
CA ILE A 499 -5.62 -5.26 20.35
C ILE A 499 -5.22 -6.62 19.75
N ASP A 500 -6.19 -7.54 19.69
CA ASP A 500 -5.96 -8.85 19.07
C ASP A 500 -6.05 -8.75 17.55
N ALA A 501 -4.89 -8.71 16.91
CA ALA A 501 -4.73 -8.71 15.46
C ALA A 501 -3.51 -9.55 15.08
N GLU A 502 -3.54 -10.12 13.88
CA GLU A 502 -2.38 -10.75 13.27
C GLU A 502 -1.59 -9.69 12.49
N ALA A 503 -0.33 -9.46 12.86
CA ALA A 503 0.57 -8.59 12.10
C ALA A 503 1.32 -9.41 11.03
N LEU A 504 1.26 -8.95 9.79
CA LEU A 504 1.89 -9.58 8.63
C LEU A 504 2.98 -8.67 8.02
N PRO A 505 4.10 -9.24 7.54
CA PRO A 505 4.40 -10.67 7.47
C PRO A 505 4.61 -11.30 8.86
N ARG A 506 4.15 -12.54 9.02
CA ARG A 506 4.38 -13.33 10.24
C ARG A 506 5.88 -13.47 10.43
N GLN A 507 6.40 -13.07 11.58
CA GLN A 507 7.78 -13.42 11.91
C GLN A 507 7.86 -14.94 12.12
N PRO A 508 8.84 -15.62 11.50
CA PRO A 508 9.00 -17.05 11.69
C PRO A 508 9.25 -17.33 13.17
N ALA A 509 8.52 -18.28 13.76
CA ALA A 509 8.66 -18.63 15.18
C ALA A 509 10.11 -18.98 15.57
N ALA A 510 10.90 -19.51 14.62
CA ALA A 510 12.33 -19.77 14.79
C ALA A 510 13.18 -18.49 14.90
N ALA A 511 12.82 -17.42 14.19
CA ALA A 511 13.49 -16.13 14.28
C ALA A 511 13.14 -15.41 15.59
N THR A 512 11.89 -15.49 16.04
CA THR A 512 11.45 -14.95 17.34
C THR A 512 12.11 -15.69 18.50
N ALA A 513 12.24 -17.02 18.40
CA ALA A 513 12.95 -17.82 19.39
C ALA A 513 14.47 -17.58 19.39
N ALA A 514 15.09 -17.37 18.23
CA ALA A 514 16.52 -17.05 18.12
C ALA A 514 16.86 -15.66 18.65
N ALA A 515 15.91 -14.72 18.64
CA ALA A 515 16.08 -13.40 19.23
C ALA A 515 16.03 -13.42 20.77
N ASP A 516 15.29 -14.35 21.41
CA ASP A 516 15.15 -14.43 22.89
C ASP A 516 16.53 -14.54 23.56
N PRO A 517 16.94 -13.60 24.45
CA PRO A 517 18.23 -13.68 25.14
C PRO A 517 18.40 -14.95 25.97
N ARG A 518 17.33 -15.66 26.31
CA ARG A 518 17.40 -16.98 26.97
C ARG A 518 17.84 -18.09 26.01
N ASN A 519 17.72 -17.90 24.70
CA ASN A 519 18.18 -18.83 23.69
C ASN A 519 19.71 -18.69 23.51
N PRO A 520 20.49 -19.78 23.61
CA PRO A 520 21.93 -19.75 23.36
C PRO A 520 22.35 -19.23 21.98
N ALA A 521 21.46 -19.26 20.99
CA ALA A 521 21.71 -18.70 19.66
C ALA A 521 21.51 -17.18 19.57
N SER A 522 20.98 -16.53 20.62
CA SER A 522 20.77 -15.09 20.64
C SER A 522 22.08 -14.33 20.84
N PRO A 523 22.33 -13.23 20.10
CA PRO A 523 23.45 -12.33 20.35
C PRO A 523 23.48 -11.77 21.79
N ASP A 524 22.33 -11.70 22.45
CA ASP A 524 22.18 -11.16 23.81
C ASP A 524 22.39 -12.20 24.91
N HIS A 525 22.51 -13.49 24.55
CA HIS A 525 22.59 -14.59 25.52
C HIS A 525 23.80 -14.48 26.44
N ALA A 526 24.95 -14.10 25.88
CA ALA A 526 26.17 -13.92 26.66
C ALA A 526 26.03 -12.77 27.67
N LEU A 527 25.38 -11.67 27.26
CA LEU A 527 25.19 -10.49 28.11
C LEU A 527 24.14 -10.75 29.20
N LEU A 528 23.06 -11.48 28.89
CA LEU A 528 22.09 -11.92 29.89
C LEU A 528 22.77 -12.82 30.94
N SER A 529 23.54 -13.80 30.49
CA SER A 529 24.26 -14.73 31.38
C SER A 529 25.22 -13.98 32.33
N GLN A 530 25.89 -12.94 31.83
CA GLN A 530 26.77 -12.07 32.62
C GLN A 530 26.00 -11.23 33.64
N CYS A 531 24.86 -10.63 33.26
CA CYS A 531 23.99 -9.91 34.18
C CYS A 531 23.47 -10.82 35.29
N THR A 532 23.03 -12.04 34.96
CA THR A 532 22.59 -13.03 35.96
C THR A 532 23.70 -13.37 36.93
N ALA A 533 24.90 -13.71 36.44
CA ALA A 533 26.05 -14.02 37.30
C ALA A 533 26.46 -12.85 38.19
N ALA A 534 26.40 -11.62 37.68
CA ALA A 534 26.73 -10.42 38.44
C ALA A 534 25.69 -10.11 39.54
N VAL A 535 24.40 -10.37 39.28
CA VAL A 535 23.34 -10.25 40.30
C VAL A 535 23.44 -11.36 41.35
N GLU A 536 23.80 -12.59 40.96
CA GLU A 536 24.05 -13.67 41.91
C GLU A 536 25.19 -13.34 42.88
N GLN A 537 26.27 -12.73 42.39
CA GLN A 537 27.38 -12.24 43.23
C GLN A 537 26.93 -11.12 44.18
N LEU A 538 26.08 -10.21 43.70
CA LEU A 538 25.49 -9.15 44.52
C LEU A 538 24.63 -9.73 45.65
N GLU A 539 23.77 -10.69 45.36
CA GLU A 539 22.91 -11.33 46.37
C GLU A 539 23.73 -12.16 47.37
N ALA A 540 24.76 -12.88 46.91
CA ALA A 540 25.69 -13.60 47.77
C ALA A 540 26.43 -12.66 48.74
N ALA A 541 26.88 -11.50 48.25
CA ALA A 541 27.52 -10.48 49.09
C ALA A 541 26.56 -9.90 50.16
N ARG A 542 25.25 -9.97 49.93
CA ARG A 542 24.19 -9.55 50.86
C ARG A 542 23.67 -10.69 51.74
N GLY A 543 24.20 -11.90 51.60
CA GLY A 543 23.76 -13.09 52.33
C GLY A 543 22.37 -13.58 51.93
N ARG A 544 21.92 -13.27 50.71
CA ARG A 544 20.63 -13.70 50.15
C ARG A 544 20.82 -14.80 49.11
N VAL A 545 19.78 -15.61 48.94
CA VAL A 545 19.69 -16.61 47.86
C VAL A 545 18.94 -15.97 46.69
N PRO A 546 19.42 -16.12 45.44
CA PRO A 546 18.72 -15.61 44.26
C PRO A 546 17.28 -16.11 44.18
N ASP A 547 16.37 -15.20 43.86
CA ASP A 547 14.93 -15.40 43.79
C ASP A 547 14.34 -14.68 42.55
N ALA A 548 13.00 -14.64 42.45
CA ALA A 548 12.32 -14.00 41.32
C ALA A 548 12.60 -12.49 41.19
N ASP A 549 12.92 -11.78 42.29
CA ASP A 549 13.34 -10.37 42.24
C ASP A 549 14.75 -10.25 41.63
N SER A 550 15.61 -11.23 41.92
CA SER A 550 16.97 -11.31 41.38
C SER A 550 16.95 -11.55 39.87
N GLU A 551 16.04 -12.39 39.39
CA GLU A 551 15.84 -12.63 37.95
C GLU A 551 15.35 -11.37 37.21
N ARG A 552 14.37 -10.66 37.79
CA ARG A 552 13.90 -9.37 37.25
C ARG A 552 14.99 -8.30 37.26
N LEU A 553 15.79 -8.26 38.31
CA LEU A 553 16.94 -7.34 38.41
C LEU A 553 18.01 -7.63 37.35
N ALA A 554 18.29 -8.91 37.05
CA ALA A 554 19.22 -9.30 36.00
C ALA A 554 18.70 -8.93 34.59
N ALA A 555 17.39 -9.09 34.35
CA ALA A 555 16.77 -8.68 33.10
C ALA A 555 16.79 -7.15 32.91
N GLY A 556 16.52 -6.38 33.98
CA GLY A 556 16.68 -4.92 33.95
C GLY A 556 18.12 -4.45 33.77
N ALA A 557 19.09 -5.18 34.35
CA ALA A 557 20.51 -4.93 34.13
C ALA A 557 20.92 -5.18 32.68
N LEU A 558 20.36 -6.20 32.01
CA LEU A 558 20.58 -6.42 30.58
C LEU A 558 20.11 -5.23 29.73
N VAL A 559 18.91 -4.70 30.02
CA VAL A 559 18.40 -3.49 29.35
C VAL A 559 19.37 -2.32 29.54
N ALA A 560 19.81 -2.08 30.77
CA ALA A 560 20.76 -1.02 31.08
C ALA A 560 22.10 -1.19 30.36
N ALA A 561 22.62 -2.41 30.28
CA ALA A 561 23.86 -2.71 29.57
C ALA A 561 23.74 -2.35 28.08
N ARG A 562 22.61 -2.70 27.45
CA ARG A 562 22.32 -2.32 26.05
C ARG A 562 22.15 -0.82 25.90
N GLU A 563 21.33 -0.15 26.71
CA GLU A 563 21.09 1.30 26.63
C GLU A 563 22.38 2.13 26.74
N HIS A 564 23.35 1.67 27.53
CA HIS A 564 24.65 2.34 27.72
C HIS A 564 25.78 1.77 26.84
N GLY A 565 25.46 0.90 25.87
CA GLY A 565 26.41 0.38 24.89
C GLY A 565 27.52 -0.50 25.48
N LEU A 566 27.25 -1.15 26.62
CA LEU A 566 28.19 -2.08 27.25
C LEU A 566 28.24 -3.38 26.45
N GLN A 567 29.45 -3.86 26.20
CA GLN A 567 29.71 -5.10 25.44
C GLN A 567 29.82 -6.33 26.35
N ARG A 568 30.01 -6.09 27.65
CA ARG A 568 29.95 -7.12 28.70
C ARG A 568 29.56 -6.50 30.03
N VAL A 569 29.06 -7.30 30.96
CA VAL A 569 28.79 -6.89 32.35
C VAL A 569 29.66 -7.70 33.29
N ASP A 570 30.53 -7.03 34.02
CA ASP A 570 31.41 -7.66 35.02
C ASP A 570 30.82 -7.53 36.44
N HIS A 571 30.11 -6.43 36.74
CA HIS A 571 29.47 -6.22 38.05
C HIS A 571 28.10 -5.54 37.93
N VAL A 572 27.18 -5.91 38.83
CA VAL A 572 25.94 -5.18 39.12
C VAL A 572 26.01 -4.73 40.57
N VAL A 573 25.95 -3.43 40.81
CA VAL A 573 26.07 -2.86 42.15
C VAL A 573 24.89 -1.93 42.45
N LEU A 574 24.44 -1.92 43.71
CA LEU A 574 23.45 -0.97 44.18
C LEU A 574 24.14 0.28 44.72
N GLY A 575 23.52 1.43 44.48
CA GLY A 575 23.95 2.72 45.01
C GLY A 575 23.71 2.85 46.52
N ARG A 576 24.00 4.03 47.06
CA ARG A 576 23.64 4.38 48.44
C ARG A 576 22.13 4.39 48.65
N ASP A 577 21.40 4.76 47.61
CA ASP A 577 19.97 4.54 47.50
C ASP A 577 19.77 3.17 46.83
N PRO A 578 19.15 2.18 47.51
CA PRO A 578 18.90 0.87 46.94
C PRO A 578 17.93 0.88 45.75
N ALA A 579 17.24 1.99 45.48
CA ALA A 579 16.46 2.17 44.26
C ALA A 579 17.34 2.41 43.01
N GLN A 580 18.62 2.76 43.18
CA GLN A 580 19.55 2.98 42.06
C GLN A 580 20.54 1.83 41.93
N GLY A 581 20.69 1.31 40.72
CA GLY A 581 21.67 0.29 40.35
C GLY A 581 22.66 0.80 39.29
N PHE A 582 23.80 0.13 39.19
CA PHE A 582 24.77 0.34 38.12
C PHE A 582 25.21 -1.00 37.54
N VAL A 583 25.19 -1.09 36.22
CA VAL A 583 25.93 -2.11 35.47
C VAL A 583 27.33 -1.59 35.19
N VAL A 584 28.34 -2.43 35.38
CA VAL A 584 29.75 -2.04 35.24
C VAL A 584 30.51 -3.03 34.36
N GLN A 585 31.28 -2.50 33.42
CA GLN A 585 32.25 -3.21 32.58
C GLN A 585 33.66 -2.82 33.04
N GLY A 586 34.45 -3.80 33.47
CA GLY A 586 35.78 -3.65 34.07
C GLY A 586 35.79 -3.78 35.59
N ALA A 587 36.97 -3.84 36.18
CA ALA A 587 37.14 -3.94 37.63
C ALA A 587 36.67 -2.65 38.34
N LEU A 588 36.00 -2.80 39.50
CA LEU A 588 35.43 -1.67 40.25
C LEU A 588 36.46 -0.63 40.72
N ASP A 589 37.72 -1.05 40.91
CA ASP A 589 38.86 -0.20 41.29
C ASP A 589 39.62 0.38 40.09
N SER A 590 39.27 -0.04 38.87
CA SER A 590 39.86 0.50 37.65
C SER A 590 39.26 1.87 37.32
N PRO A 591 40.07 2.93 37.11
CA PRO A 591 39.56 4.23 36.68
C PRO A 591 39.01 4.21 35.24
N ALA A 592 39.26 3.15 34.48
CA ALA A 592 38.80 2.99 33.09
C ALA A 592 37.52 2.14 32.97
N HIS A 593 36.83 1.81 34.06
CA HIS A 593 35.57 1.06 33.98
C HIS A 593 34.50 1.89 33.25
N LEU A 594 33.68 1.21 32.45
CA LEU A 594 32.45 1.79 31.90
C LEU A 594 31.30 1.42 32.82
N ARG A 595 30.33 2.32 33.00
CA ARG A 595 29.16 2.05 33.83
C ARG A 595 27.90 2.67 33.25
N GLY A 596 26.78 1.98 33.43
CA GLY A 596 25.44 2.46 33.10
C GLY A 596 24.56 2.50 34.34
N PRO A 597 23.97 3.65 34.72
CA PRO A 597 22.97 3.69 35.79
C PRO A 597 21.64 3.08 35.31
N PHE A 598 20.89 2.49 36.25
CA PHE A 598 19.50 2.06 36.03
C PHE A 598 18.68 2.10 37.33
N ASP A 599 17.35 2.11 37.21
CA ASP A 599 16.43 2.04 38.34
C ASP A 599 16.24 0.57 38.76
N ALA A 600 16.86 0.20 39.88
CA ALA A 600 16.84 -1.16 40.39
C ALA A 600 15.47 -1.53 40.98
N GLN A 601 14.73 -0.56 41.50
CA GLN A 601 13.39 -0.81 42.06
C GLN A 601 12.37 -1.01 40.94
N ALA A 602 12.41 -0.19 39.90
CA ALA A 602 11.57 -0.36 38.71
C ALA A 602 11.87 -1.71 38.03
N ALA A 603 13.15 -2.05 37.86
CA ALA A 603 13.56 -3.34 37.29
C ALA A 603 12.96 -4.54 38.05
N GLN A 604 12.93 -4.50 39.38
CA GLN A 604 12.34 -5.56 40.21
C GLN A 604 10.80 -5.63 40.12
N GLN A 605 10.13 -4.59 39.62
CA GLN A 605 8.68 -4.57 39.42
C GLN A 605 8.28 -4.94 37.97
N THR A 606 9.22 -4.90 37.03
CA THR A 606 8.99 -5.24 35.62
C THR A 606 9.05 -6.76 35.41
N PRO A 607 8.03 -7.38 34.77
CA PRO A 607 8.11 -8.78 34.37
C PRO A 607 9.34 -9.07 33.50
N VAL A 608 9.95 -10.25 33.69
CA VAL A 608 11.20 -10.65 33.02
C VAL A 608 11.05 -10.58 31.50
N ASP A 609 9.97 -11.15 30.94
CA ASP A 609 9.73 -11.17 29.50
C ASP A 609 9.70 -9.77 28.87
N HIS A 610 9.16 -8.77 29.58
CA HIS A 610 9.10 -7.39 29.13
C HIS A 610 10.48 -6.72 29.08
N SER A 611 11.31 -6.98 30.09
CA SER A 611 12.69 -6.49 30.12
C SER A 611 13.55 -7.14 29.02
N LEU A 612 13.37 -8.44 28.77
CA LEU A 612 14.09 -9.14 27.70
C LEU A 612 13.69 -8.64 26.31
N GLN A 613 12.40 -8.40 26.07
CA GLN A 613 11.91 -7.79 24.82
C GLN A 613 12.48 -6.40 24.60
N ARG A 614 12.56 -5.58 25.67
CA ARG A 614 13.17 -4.25 25.60
C ARG A 614 14.66 -4.33 25.26
N ALA A 615 15.41 -5.24 25.87
CA ALA A 615 16.84 -5.41 25.59
C ALA A 615 17.10 -5.76 24.11
N GLN A 616 16.31 -6.67 23.54
CA GLN A 616 16.38 -7.03 22.12
C GLN A 616 16.15 -5.83 21.20
N ALA A 617 15.14 -5.01 21.50
CA ALA A 617 14.81 -3.85 20.69
C ALA A 617 15.96 -2.83 20.68
N VAL A 618 16.55 -2.56 21.86
CA VAL A 618 17.70 -1.65 21.97
C VAL A 618 18.92 -2.20 21.22
N GLY A 619 19.19 -3.51 21.31
CA GLY A 619 20.27 -4.16 20.56
C GLY A 619 20.08 -4.03 19.04
N ALA A 620 18.87 -4.31 18.54
CA ALA A 620 18.56 -4.21 17.11
C ALA A 620 18.69 -2.78 16.56
N GLU A 621 18.32 -1.76 17.33
CA GLU A 621 18.52 -0.35 16.95
C GLU A 621 20.02 0.01 16.86
N GLN A 622 20.84 -0.50 17.77
CA GLN A 622 22.28 -0.22 17.81
C GLN A 622 23.03 -0.89 16.64
N ASP A 623 22.74 -2.16 16.35
CA ASP A 623 23.36 -2.89 15.25
C ASP A 623 23.06 -2.26 13.89
N ARG A 624 21.82 -1.76 13.70
CA ARG A 624 21.43 -1.04 12.48
C ARG A 624 22.13 0.30 12.34
N ASN A 625 22.23 1.08 13.41
CA ASN A 625 22.94 2.37 13.38
C ASN A 625 24.43 2.19 13.09
N ALA A 626 25.05 1.11 13.59
CA ALA A 626 26.42 0.76 13.26
C ALA A 626 26.57 0.39 11.76
N ALA A 627 25.68 -0.44 11.22
CA ALA A 627 25.69 -0.81 9.81
C ALA A 627 25.46 0.39 8.86
N ALA A 628 24.59 1.33 9.23
CA ALA A 628 24.35 2.56 8.47
C ALA A 628 25.57 3.49 8.48
N GLN A 629 26.29 3.59 9.60
CA GLN A 629 27.53 4.37 9.69
C GLN A 629 28.68 3.75 8.89
N GLU A 630 28.77 2.42 8.85
CA GLU A 630 29.76 1.71 8.02
C GLU A 630 29.49 1.88 6.52
N GLN A 631 28.21 1.87 6.10
CA GLN A 631 27.85 2.15 4.71
C GLN A 631 28.14 3.61 4.31
N ALA A 632 27.89 4.58 5.21
CA ALA A 632 28.23 5.97 4.97
C ALA A 632 29.75 6.19 4.85
N GLN A 633 30.56 5.52 5.69
CA GLN A 633 32.02 5.58 5.59
C GLN A 633 32.56 4.89 4.32
N GLN A 634 31.96 3.78 3.87
CA GLN A 634 32.37 3.13 2.62
C GLN A 634 32.03 3.98 1.38
N GLN A 635 30.92 4.72 1.39
CA GLN A 635 30.60 5.68 0.33
C GLN A 635 31.54 6.89 0.31
N ASP A 636 31.98 7.39 1.46
CA ASP A 636 32.97 8.47 1.54
C ASP A 636 34.37 8.02 1.09
N VAL A 637 34.76 6.78 1.39
CA VAL A 637 36.04 6.20 0.92
C VAL A 637 36.02 5.96 -0.60
N GLN A 638 34.89 5.59 -1.19
CA GLN A 638 34.75 5.50 -2.66
C GLN A 638 34.70 6.87 -3.36
N ARG A 639 34.22 7.92 -2.70
CA ARG A 639 34.27 9.30 -3.22
C ARG A 639 35.67 9.93 -3.17
N GLN A 640 36.56 9.43 -2.32
CA GLN A 640 37.92 9.95 -2.17
C GLN A 640 38.99 9.14 -2.95
N ALA A 641 38.62 8.09 -3.68
CA ALA A 641 39.54 7.39 -4.55
C ALA A 641 39.89 8.27 -5.78
N PRO A 642 41.14 8.72 -5.97
CA PRO A 642 41.50 9.51 -7.13
C PRO A 642 41.45 8.61 -8.38
N ALA A 643 40.70 9.04 -9.40
CA ALA A 643 40.71 8.43 -10.72
C ALA A 643 42.16 8.43 -11.24
N ARG A 644 42.65 7.25 -11.60
CA ARG A 644 43.95 7.06 -12.23
C ARG A 644 43.80 6.46 -13.61
#